data_AF-A8NUZ3-F1
#
_entry.id   AF-A8NUZ3-F1
#
_cell.length_a   1.000
_cell.length_b   1.000
_cell.length_c   1.000
_cell.angle_alpha   90.00
_cell.angle_beta   90.00
_cell.angle_gamma   90.00
#
_symmetry.space_group_name_H-M   'P 1'
#
loop_
_entity.id
_entity.type
_entity.pdbx_description
1 polymer ?
#
loop_
_entity_poly.entity_id
_entity_poly.type
_entity_poly.pdbx_seq_one_letter_code
_entity_poly.pdbx_strand_id
1 'polypeptide(L)'
;MTAVDIVTPLPTTASTGAFTVHIKDSEALITKDVEGYFVGPDAKVSRTTTVEWPAPPEDVAAVKPYIVSVLPAGTVPVVQSDTASTSTTSQSSVYPTSVIQVYSSLSLHAAQTLPFPFNSPSGSQTSITTPPANATLRLLTPTSSIKSPLFLISTPTDKTAATNEGSSVWQFTMKPWPEQLDELVLAGHYSDALSLLDTLDEASLPDKDQRRTRIRALNAVAQFRAGKFDEAIDTFIALDFNPAKVVALYPEAVSGRLAVPQERWIPLYGGPVPVEPSSGEDSQSVASHESGKQGSAEGGSSGATGDHPGSVPTGTSLRNRLQMKTTFGMLIPGGGGKDDDAVSVSSKRRVPIHETLVRFLTDRRPKLFKALEGVKITPENQTEQYPPLSKTSVDDLYTLPDAALSALTPEQLLRFAQIIDTALYKAYLIIRPTLLSSLCRVANWCEVSELEEDLRKRKKFSELKDLYHGKGMHAKALDLLREVAEDEDDLEDKLDPSIRYLQRLGPAHLAQIFESARWIFDTDKDMAFNIFLSEDVELPYRPVADYLEKIDPKLCIRYLEHIIFEKEDQSSEFHDRLVELYLSQTLAAKRRGDGDLEHHMYSKLLQFVDSNQFFTIDRLYGLLSPTDLYEARAILLGRLGRHDQALELYVYRLNDYLKAEEYCKRVYQSGTPTSGIFLTLLRIYLRPTSQSVDTSKLLQPALDLIRRHSPRLDSVETLQLLPPLVTAYDVKEFLIDALRVPVFDTRVITQISKARNDHLARKLVGLQTRRVKVTDTRICPQCHKRIGNSVIAVHSPHGEVTHYNCREPFARKLAETRR
;
A
#
# COMPACT_ATOMS: atom_id res chain seq x y z
N MET A 1 -23.96 37.22 -71.94
CA MET A 1 -25.02 36.25 -71.61
C MET A 1 -25.42 35.54 -72.88
N THR A 2 -24.72 34.45 -73.18
CA THR A 2 -25.02 33.58 -74.32
C THR A 2 -25.96 32.49 -73.83
N ALA A 3 -27.18 32.48 -74.33
CA ALA A 3 -28.17 31.44 -74.10
C ALA A 3 -27.61 30.10 -74.59
N VAL A 4 -27.42 29.17 -73.67
CA VAL A 4 -27.19 27.76 -73.99
C VAL A 4 -28.52 27.07 -73.73
N ASP A 5 -29.28 26.87 -74.80
CA ASP A 5 -30.45 26.00 -74.81
C ASP A 5 -29.99 24.56 -74.51
N ILE A 6 -30.13 24.15 -73.25
CA ILE A 6 -30.00 22.75 -72.87
C ILE A 6 -31.35 22.10 -73.15
N VAL A 7 -31.52 21.63 -74.39
CA VAL A 7 -32.59 20.71 -74.76
C VAL A 7 -32.21 19.33 -74.20
N THR A 8 -32.66 19.00 -72.99
CA THR A 8 -32.70 17.62 -72.51
C THR A 8 -33.96 16.93 -73.06
N PRO A 9 -33.85 15.82 -73.81
CA PRO A 9 -35.02 15.03 -74.17
C PRO A 9 -35.58 14.35 -72.92
N LEU A 10 -36.88 14.55 -72.65
CA LEU A 10 -37.63 13.74 -71.68
C LEU A 10 -37.61 12.26 -72.13
N PRO A 11 -37.12 11.31 -71.32
CA PRO A 11 -37.45 9.91 -71.54
C PRO A 11 -38.87 9.68 -71.03
N THR A 12 -39.82 9.70 -71.96
CA THR A 12 -41.16 9.14 -71.77
C THR A 12 -41.06 7.62 -71.82
N THR A 13 -40.97 6.99 -70.64
CA THR A 13 -41.48 5.64 -70.31
C THR A 13 -41.08 5.34 -68.88
N ALA A 14 -42.06 5.02 -68.03
CA ALA A 14 -41.85 4.50 -66.69
C ALA A 14 -41.14 3.14 -66.78
N SER A 15 -39.82 3.13 -66.82
CA SER A 15 -39.04 1.97 -66.40
C SER A 15 -38.97 2.01 -64.88
N THR A 16 -39.31 0.91 -64.22
CA THR A 16 -38.89 0.61 -62.84
C THR A 16 -37.36 0.64 -62.81
N GLY A 17 -36.83 1.85 -62.66
CA GLY A 17 -35.45 2.18 -62.96
C GLY A 17 -34.61 2.04 -61.71
N ALA A 18 -33.62 1.16 -61.76
CA ALA A 18 -32.56 1.17 -60.78
C ALA A 18 -31.82 2.52 -60.85
N PHE A 19 -31.78 3.25 -59.74
CA PHE A 19 -31.02 4.49 -59.63
C PHE A 19 -29.63 4.20 -59.07
N THR A 20 -28.62 4.86 -59.62
CA THR A 20 -27.24 4.75 -59.13
C THR A 20 -26.77 6.12 -58.65
N VAL A 21 -26.42 6.22 -57.36
CA VAL A 21 -26.01 7.49 -56.73
C VAL A 21 -24.68 7.32 -56.02
N HIS A 22 -23.73 8.23 -56.25
CA HIS A 22 -22.44 8.21 -55.54
C HIS A 22 -22.59 8.75 -54.10
N ILE A 23 -22.18 7.96 -53.11
CA ILE A 23 -22.26 8.34 -51.69
C ILE A 23 -20.89 8.75 -51.15
N LYS A 24 -19.85 7.96 -51.42
CA LYS A 24 -18.44 8.24 -51.08
C LYS A 24 -17.60 8.12 -52.34
N ASP A 25 -16.35 8.57 -52.27
CA ASP A 25 -15.44 8.57 -53.43
C ASP A 25 -15.15 7.14 -53.96
N SER A 26 -15.46 6.12 -53.15
CA SER A 26 -15.33 4.70 -53.49
C SER A 26 -16.59 3.86 -53.25
N GLU A 27 -17.78 4.47 -53.10
CA GLU A 27 -19.03 3.74 -52.80
C GLU A 27 -20.24 4.34 -53.52
N ALA A 28 -21.03 3.50 -54.18
CA ALA A 28 -22.27 3.88 -54.85
C ALA A 28 -23.49 3.15 -54.25
N LEU A 29 -24.62 3.85 -54.15
CA LEU A 29 -25.93 3.29 -53.85
C LEU A 29 -26.57 2.84 -55.16
N ILE A 30 -27.02 1.60 -55.22
CA ILE A 30 -27.85 1.09 -56.31
C ILE A 30 -29.21 0.74 -55.73
N THR A 31 -30.26 1.41 -56.20
CA THR A 31 -31.63 1.08 -55.81
C THR A 31 -32.17 -0.02 -56.70
N LYS A 32 -32.86 -0.98 -56.09
CA LYS A 32 -33.58 -2.04 -56.79
C LYS A 32 -34.88 -2.29 -56.05
N ASP A 33 -35.99 -2.02 -56.74
CA ASP A 33 -37.34 -2.07 -56.16
C ASP A 33 -37.40 -1.22 -54.88
N VAL A 34 -37.54 -1.87 -53.73
CA VAL A 34 -37.74 -1.24 -52.41
C VAL A 34 -36.44 -1.17 -51.60
N GLU A 35 -35.37 -1.80 -52.07
CA GLU A 35 -34.10 -1.92 -51.37
C GLU A 35 -32.97 -1.13 -52.05
N GLY A 36 -32.07 -0.56 -51.23
CA GLY A 36 -30.88 0.15 -51.66
C GLY A 36 -29.62 -0.59 -51.21
N TYR A 37 -28.82 -1.04 -52.17
CA TYR A 37 -27.56 -1.74 -51.93
C TYR A 37 -26.36 -0.82 -52.10
N PHE A 38 -25.44 -0.87 -51.15
CA PHE A 38 -24.16 -0.17 -51.24
C PHE A 38 -23.14 -1.05 -51.95
N VAL A 39 -22.50 -0.54 -53.01
CA VAL A 39 -21.55 -1.29 -53.85
C VAL A 39 -20.21 -0.55 -53.87
N GLY A 40 -19.14 -1.27 -53.59
CA GLY A 40 -17.76 -0.78 -53.63
C GLY A 40 -17.15 -0.80 -55.04
N PRO A 41 -15.88 -0.37 -55.20
CA PRO A 41 -15.22 -0.30 -56.51
C PRO A 41 -15.01 -1.69 -57.14
N ASP A 42 -15.02 -2.74 -56.33
CA ASP A 42 -14.88 -4.14 -56.74
C ASP A 42 -16.20 -4.78 -57.22
N ALA A 43 -17.26 -3.98 -57.41
CA ALA A 43 -18.61 -4.42 -57.75
C ALA A 43 -19.25 -5.41 -56.75
N LYS A 44 -18.70 -5.49 -55.54
CA LYS A 44 -19.25 -6.27 -54.42
C LYS A 44 -20.00 -5.35 -53.47
N VAL A 45 -21.01 -5.92 -52.80
CA VAL A 45 -21.75 -5.25 -51.74
C VAL A 45 -20.78 -4.83 -50.64
N SER A 46 -20.68 -3.52 -50.39
CA SER A 46 -19.73 -2.93 -49.44
C SER A 46 -20.25 -2.99 -47.99
N ARG A 47 -21.58 -2.99 -47.80
CA ARG A 47 -22.24 -2.97 -46.49
C ARG A 47 -23.26 -4.08 -46.36
N THR A 48 -23.35 -4.70 -45.18
CA THR A 48 -24.33 -5.75 -44.90
C THR A 48 -25.75 -5.22 -44.70
N THR A 49 -25.90 -3.92 -44.42
CA THR A 49 -27.18 -3.25 -44.21
C THR A 49 -27.62 -2.49 -45.46
N THR A 50 -28.88 -2.66 -45.83
CA THR A 50 -29.54 -2.02 -46.98
C THR A 50 -30.42 -0.87 -46.52
N VAL A 51 -30.66 0.12 -47.39
CA VAL A 51 -31.73 1.10 -47.17
C VAL A 51 -33.03 0.46 -47.63
N GLU A 52 -34.03 0.42 -46.76
CA GLU A 52 -35.36 -0.08 -47.11
C GLU A 52 -36.33 1.09 -47.15
N TRP A 53 -36.98 1.27 -48.30
CA TRP A 53 -38.07 2.23 -48.46
C TRP A 53 -39.42 1.54 -48.22
N PRO A 54 -40.52 2.27 -48.00
CA PRO A 54 -41.87 1.70 -47.97
C PRO A 54 -42.38 1.29 -49.37
N ALA A 55 -41.85 1.92 -50.42
CA ALA A 55 -42.20 1.72 -51.81
C ALA A 55 -41.00 2.07 -52.70
N PRO A 56 -40.97 1.63 -53.97
CA PRO A 56 -39.86 1.98 -54.86
C PRO A 56 -39.79 3.50 -55.05
N PRO A 57 -38.62 4.13 -54.81
CA PRO A 57 -38.48 5.58 -54.95
C PRO A 57 -38.60 6.00 -56.43
N GLU A 58 -39.25 7.15 -56.66
CA GLU A 58 -39.40 7.75 -57.99
C GLU A 58 -38.13 8.48 -58.44
N ASP A 59 -37.36 9.00 -57.49
CA ASP A 59 -36.08 9.67 -57.73
C ASP A 59 -35.21 9.56 -56.47
N VAL A 60 -33.89 9.49 -56.64
CA VAL A 60 -32.92 9.40 -55.52
C VAL A 60 -31.71 10.27 -55.83
N ALA A 61 -31.32 11.10 -54.86
CA ALA A 61 -30.10 11.87 -54.89
C ALA A 61 -29.33 11.71 -53.58
N ALA A 62 -28.04 12.06 -53.57
CA ALA A 62 -27.24 12.09 -52.35
C ALA A 62 -26.53 13.43 -52.21
N VAL A 63 -26.57 13.97 -51.01
CA VAL A 63 -25.77 15.11 -50.56
C VAL A 63 -25.09 14.69 -49.29
N LYS A 64 -23.78 14.42 -49.34
CA LYS A 64 -23.01 13.84 -48.24
C LYS A 64 -23.31 14.53 -46.88
N PRO A 65 -23.68 13.80 -45.81
CA PRO A 65 -23.86 12.35 -45.70
C PRO A 65 -25.31 11.87 -45.88
N TYR A 66 -26.23 12.65 -46.46
CA TYR A 66 -27.65 12.31 -46.61
C TYR A 66 -27.99 11.72 -47.98
N ILE A 67 -28.92 10.77 -47.98
CA ILE A 67 -29.60 10.19 -49.15
C ILE A 67 -31.01 10.75 -49.16
N VAL A 68 -31.42 11.38 -50.25
CA VAL A 68 -32.74 11.96 -50.40
C VAL A 68 -33.50 11.17 -51.46
N SER A 69 -34.66 10.64 -51.08
CA SER A 69 -35.52 9.83 -51.94
C SER A 69 -36.91 10.44 -52.03
N VAL A 70 -37.45 10.49 -53.25
CA VAL A 70 -38.84 10.86 -53.52
C VAL A 70 -39.67 9.58 -53.55
N LEU A 71 -40.72 9.51 -52.73
CA LEU A 71 -41.63 8.37 -52.66
C LEU A 71 -43.01 8.74 -53.22
N PRO A 72 -43.66 7.79 -53.91
CA PRO A 72 -44.97 8.03 -54.52
C PRO A 72 -46.05 8.26 -53.46
N ALA A 73 -47.09 9.01 -53.83
CA ALA A 73 -48.22 9.30 -52.97
C ALA A 73 -48.89 8.02 -52.43
N GLY A 74 -49.33 8.06 -51.16
CA GLY A 74 -50.04 6.94 -50.55
C GLY A 74 -49.18 5.74 -50.18
N THR A 75 -47.85 5.92 -50.03
CA THR A 75 -46.93 4.81 -49.67
C THR A 75 -46.22 4.95 -48.32
N VAL A 76 -46.05 6.17 -47.80
CA VAL A 76 -45.36 6.41 -46.53
C VAL A 76 -46.35 6.53 -45.37
N PRO A 77 -46.30 5.68 -44.35
CA PRO A 77 -47.18 5.78 -43.18
C PRO A 77 -46.92 7.08 -42.41
N VAL A 78 -47.99 7.71 -41.92
CA VAL A 78 -47.93 8.87 -41.04
C VAL A 78 -47.54 8.41 -39.64
N VAL A 79 -46.36 8.80 -39.18
CA VAL A 79 -45.91 8.54 -37.81
C VAL A 79 -46.66 9.48 -36.87
N GLN A 80 -47.65 8.97 -36.13
CA GLN A 80 -48.27 9.71 -35.04
C GLN A 80 -47.30 9.75 -33.86
N SER A 81 -46.89 10.95 -33.44
CA SER A 81 -46.19 11.15 -32.17
C SER A 81 -47.10 10.75 -31.02
N ASP A 82 -46.65 9.84 -30.15
CA ASP A 82 -47.38 9.36 -28.98
C ASP A 82 -47.80 10.52 -28.05
N THR A 83 -49.04 10.98 -28.22
CA THR A 83 -49.85 11.58 -27.16
C THR A 83 -51.16 10.82 -27.12
N ALA A 84 -51.44 10.25 -25.94
CA ALA A 84 -52.48 9.27 -25.65
C ALA A 84 -53.84 9.51 -26.34
N SER A 85 -54.38 8.47 -26.98
CA SER A 85 -55.72 7.99 -26.69
C SER A 85 -55.93 6.57 -27.25
N THR A 86 -56.26 5.67 -26.34
CA THR A 86 -56.72 4.31 -26.61
C THR A 86 -58.05 4.37 -27.36
N SER A 87 -58.04 4.04 -28.65
CA SER A 87 -59.22 3.49 -29.32
C SER A 87 -58.78 2.47 -30.38
N THR A 88 -59.21 1.24 -30.16
CA THR A 88 -59.08 0.10 -31.07
C THR A 88 -59.83 0.39 -32.37
N THR A 89 -59.09 0.73 -33.42
CA THR A 89 -59.14 0.24 -34.82
C THR A 89 -58.29 1.22 -35.65
N SER A 90 -56.96 1.14 -35.57
CA SER A 90 -56.08 2.04 -36.32
C SER A 90 -55.84 1.52 -37.74
N GLN A 91 -56.62 2.05 -38.70
CA GLN A 91 -56.15 2.06 -40.09
C GLN A 91 -54.85 2.88 -40.13
N SER A 92 -53.76 2.31 -40.65
CA SER A 92 -52.52 3.05 -40.89
C SER A 92 -52.81 4.22 -41.82
N SER A 93 -52.82 5.44 -41.30
CA SER A 93 -52.95 6.64 -42.13
C SER A 93 -51.67 6.80 -42.94
N VAL A 94 -51.80 6.99 -44.25
CA VAL A 94 -50.68 7.14 -45.18
C VAL A 94 -50.75 8.54 -45.78
N TYR A 95 -49.61 9.17 -46.04
CA TYR A 95 -49.61 10.49 -46.67
C TYR A 95 -50.27 10.41 -48.05
N PRO A 96 -51.31 11.22 -48.35
CA PRO A 96 -52.04 11.15 -49.61
C PRO A 96 -51.28 11.77 -50.79
N THR A 97 -50.10 12.34 -50.55
CA THR A 97 -49.26 13.05 -51.52
C THR A 97 -47.85 12.49 -51.52
N SER A 98 -47.05 12.82 -52.55
CA SER A 98 -45.64 12.39 -52.63
C SER A 98 -44.84 12.91 -51.45
N VAL A 99 -43.94 12.07 -50.94
CA VAL A 99 -43.18 12.33 -49.71
C VAL A 99 -41.70 12.25 -50.01
N ILE A 100 -40.94 13.22 -49.51
CA ILE A 100 -39.48 13.20 -49.57
C ILE A 100 -38.96 12.65 -48.25
N GLN A 101 -38.22 11.54 -48.31
CA GLN A 101 -37.52 10.98 -47.17
C GLN A 101 -36.03 11.25 -47.28
N VAL A 102 -35.45 11.75 -46.19
CA VAL A 102 -34.03 12.03 -46.05
C VAL A 102 -33.45 11.00 -45.10
N TYR A 103 -32.58 10.14 -45.61
CA TYR A 103 -31.87 9.11 -44.84
C TYR A 103 -30.43 9.54 -44.57
N SER A 104 -29.89 9.20 -43.40
CA SER A 104 -28.46 9.28 -43.17
C SER A 104 -27.77 8.12 -43.89
N SER A 105 -26.81 8.40 -44.77
CA SER A 105 -25.97 7.36 -45.37
C SER A 105 -25.02 6.68 -44.39
N LEU A 106 -24.94 7.14 -43.13
CA LEU A 106 -24.09 6.55 -42.11
C LEU A 106 -24.87 5.52 -41.30
N SER A 107 -26.02 5.92 -40.75
CA SER A 107 -26.82 5.09 -39.86
C SER A 107 -28.03 4.44 -40.53
N LEU A 108 -28.37 4.86 -41.74
CA LEU A 108 -29.54 4.41 -42.50
C LEU A 108 -30.88 4.70 -41.80
N HIS A 109 -30.89 5.60 -40.81
CA HIS A 109 -32.10 6.13 -40.20
C HIS A 109 -32.68 7.28 -41.05
N ALA A 110 -34.01 7.35 -41.12
CA ALA A 110 -34.72 8.48 -41.72
C ALA A 110 -34.59 9.71 -40.81
N ALA A 111 -33.78 10.67 -41.24
CA ALA A 111 -33.55 11.94 -40.55
C ALA A 111 -34.73 12.91 -40.69
N GLN A 112 -35.43 12.91 -41.84
CA GLN A 112 -36.58 13.77 -42.07
C GLN A 112 -37.56 13.19 -43.09
N THR A 113 -38.85 13.42 -42.86
CA THR A 113 -39.95 13.06 -43.78
C THR A 113 -40.73 14.33 -44.12
N LEU A 114 -40.73 14.72 -45.39
CA LEU A 114 -41.31 15.97 -45.88
C LEU A 114 -42.43 15.67 -46.89
N PRO A 115 -43.72 15.75 -46.51
CA PRO A 115 -44.81 15.64 -47.45
C PRO A 115 -44.88 16.87 -48.36
N PHE A 116 -45.14 16.66 -49.65
CA PHE A 116 -45.38 17.72 -50.62
C PHE A 116 -46.90 17.98 -50.75
N PRO A 117 -47.39 19.23 -50.92
CA PRO A 117 -46.66 20.50 -50.93
C PRO A 117 -46.14 20.86 -49.52
N PHE A 118 -45.00 21.56 -49.46
CA PHE A 118 -44.39 21.96 -48.19
C PHE A 118 -45.26 23.01 -47.50
N ASN A 119 -45.65 22.77 -46.23
CA ASN A 119 -46.40 23.75 -45.45
C ASN A 119 -45.52 24.98 -45.16
N SER A 120 -45.93 26.16 -45.64
CA SER A 120 -45.24 27.42 -45.36
C SER A 120 -45.50 27.88 -43.91
N PRO A 121 -44.47 28.26 -43.13
CA PRO A 121 -44.62 28.66 -41.72
C PRO A 121 -44.97 30.15 -41.53
N SER A 122 -45.72 30.77 -42.44
CA SER A 122 -46.16 32.16 -42.28
C SER A 122 -47.69 32.25 -42.33
N GLY A 123 -48.28 32.49 -41.16
CA GLY A 123 -49.70 32.83 -41.03
C GLY A 123 -50.02 34.13 -41.75
N SER A 124 -50.62 34.03 -42.92
CA SER A 124 -51.54 35.03 -43.46
C SER A 124 -52.40 34.36 -44.53
N GLN A 125 -53.63 34.04 -44.15
CA GLN A 125 -54.71 33.72 -45.07
C GLN A 125 -54.93 34.93 -45.97
N THR A 126 -54.44 34.89 -47.20
CA THR A 126 -55.07 35.56 -48.33
C THR A 126 -54.74 34.80 -49.61
N SER A 127 -55.82 34.41 -50.28
CA SER A 127 -55.95 33.74 -51.57
C SER A 127 -54.83 33.97 -52.58
N ILE A 128 -54.26 32.88 -53.10
CA ILE A 128 -54.00 32.60 -54.53
C ILE A 128 -53.67 31.08 -54.63
N THR A 129 -54.50 30.35 -55.38
CA THR A 129 -54.32 28.99 -55.94
C THR A 129 -53.48 27.96 -55.16
N THR A 130 -54.17 27.01 -54.54
CA THR A 130 -53.64 25.70 -54.15
C THR A 130 -52.93 25.03 -55.33
N PRO A 131 -51.64 24.65 -55.24
CA PRO A 131 -51.01 23.84 -56.28
C PRO A 131 -51.71 22.47 -56.36
N PRO A 132 -51.77 21.82 -57.53
CA PRO A 132 -52.39 20.51 -57.66
C PRO A 132 -51.68 19.50 -56.77
N ALA A 133 -52.45 18.71 -56.01
CA ALA A 133 -51.95 17.66 -55.12
C ALA A 133 -51.07 16.61 -55.82
N ASN A 134 -51.10 16.58 -57.16
CA ASN A 134 -50.35 15.67 -58.00
C ASN A 134 -49.31 16.45 -58.83
N ALA A 135 -48.10 16.61 -58.29
CA ALA A 135 -46.94 17.12 -59.02
C ALA A 135 -45.89 16.02 -59.15
N THR A 136 -45.21 15.94 -60.30
CA THR A 136 -44.02 15.10 -60.42
C THR A 136 -42.83 15.84 -59.81
N LEU A 137 -42.11 15.14 -58.95
CA LEU A 137 -41.00 15.66 -58.16
C LEU A 137 -39.69 15.09 -58.71
N ARG A 138 -38.73 15.96 -59.06
CA ARG A 138 -37.41 15.54 -59.57
C ARG A 138 -36.29 16.19 -58.79
N LEU A 139 -35.30 15.41 -58.38
CA LEU A 139 -34.14 15.87 -57.64
C LEU A 139 -33.03 16.29 -58.62
N LEU A 140 -32.42 17.45 -58.38
CA LEU A 140 -31.30 17.96 -59.15
C LEU A 140 -30.12 18.27 -58.23
N THR A 141 -28.96 17.70 -58.56
CA THR A 141 -27.68 18.03 -57.93
C THR A 141 -26.71 18.56 -58.99
N PRO A 142 -26.19 19.80 -58.86
CA PRO A 142 -25.32 20.39 -59.89
C PRO A 142 -23.90 19.79 -59.87
N THR A 143 -23.45 19.24 -58.74
CA THR A 143 -22.15 18.56 -58.55
C THR A 143 -22.22 17.60 -57.35
N SER A 144 -21.36 16.58 -57.25
CA SER A 144 -21.32 15.62 -56.13
C SER A 144 -20.50 16.10 -54.91
N SER A 145 -20.37 17.42 -54.73
CA SER A 145 -19.56 18.02 -53.65
C SER A 145 -20.36 18.15 -52.35
N ILE A 146 -19.70 18.09 -51.20
CA ILE A 146 -20.31 18.24 -49.85
C ILE A 146 -21.10 19.57 -49.71
N LYS A 147 -20.77 20.60 -50.51
CA LYS A 147 -21.42 21.92 -50.48
C LYS A 147 -22.42 22.17 -51.61
N SER A 148 -22.72 21.15 -52.44
CA SER A 148 -23.65 21.35 -53.55
C SER A 148 -25.08 21.51 -53.05
N PRO A 149 -25.79 22.59 -53.41
CA PRO A 149 -27.21 22.71 -53.09
C PRO A 149 -28.00 21.61 -53.83
N LEU A 150 -28.91 20.95 -53.11
CA LEU A 150 -29.90 20.07 -53.72
C LEU A 150 -31.10 20.92 -54.13
N PHE A 151 -31.47 20.84 -55.39
CA PHE A 151 -32.69 21.45 -55.90
C PHE A 151 -33.75 20.39 -56.13
N LEU A 152 -35.01 20.75 -55.95
CA LEU A 152 -36.16 19.93 -56.29
C LEU A 152 -37.01 20.70 -57.29
N ILE A 153 -37.32 20.07 -58.42
CA ILE A 153 -38.27 20.60 -59.37
C ILE A 153 -39.62 19.93 -59.13
N SER A 154 -40.64 20.73 -58.85
CA SER A 154 -42.03 20.28 -58.85
C SER A 154 -42.71 20.74 -60.14
N THR A 155 -43.15 19.79 -60.96
CA THR A 155 -43.93 20.07 -62.17
C THR A 155 -45.35 19.53 -62.01
N PRO A 156 -46.40 20.35 -62.21
CA PRO A 156 -47.78 19.86 -62.21
C PRO A 156 -47.97 18.69 -63.17
N THR A 157 -48.65 17.62 -62.75
CA THR A 157 -48.94 16.47 -63.64
C THR A 157 -49.94 16.83 -64.74
N ASP A 158 -50.81 17.81 -64.49
CA ASP A 158 -51.77 18.31 -65.47
C ASP A 158 -51.09 19.21 -66.50
N LYS A 159 -51.27 18.92 -67.79
CA LYS A 159 -50.63 19.64 -68.90
C LYS A 159 -51.04 21.10 -68.94
N THR A 160 -52.31 21.40 -68.63
CA THR A 160 -52.82 22.79 -68.61
C THR A 160 -52.26 23.59 -67.45
N ALA A 161 -52.18 22.98 -66.26
CA ALA A 161 -51.52 23.59 -65.11
C ALA A 161 -50.01 23.79 -65.35
N ALA A 162 -49.32 22.81 -65.93
CA ALA A 162 -47.89 22.91 -66.24
C ALA A 162 -47.56 24.04 -67.23
N THR A 163 -48.42 24.32 -68.22
CA THR A 163 -48.23 25.45 -69.14
C THR A 163 -48.55 26.82 -68.53
N ASN A 164 -49.48 26.87 -67.56
CA ASN A 164 -49.92 28.13 -66.96
C ASN A 164 -49.09 28.53 -65.74
N GLU A 165 -48.77 27.57 -64.87
CA GLU A 165 -48.05 27.77 -63.60
C GLU A 165 -46.54 27.54 -63.75
N GLY A 166 -46.12 26.76 -64.75
CA GLY A 166 -44.72 26.41 -64.97
C GLY A 166 -44.21 25.38 -63.96
N SER A 167 -42.88 25.28 -63.86
CA SER A 167 -42.17 24.40 -62.91
C SER A 167 -41.58 25.23 -61.78
N SER A 168 -41.84 24.84 -60.53
CA SER A 168 -41.24 25.49 -59.37
C SER A 168 -39.94 24.79 -58.96
N VAL A 169 -38.91 25.57 -58.68
CA VAL A 169 -37.60 25.07 -58.20
C VAL A 169 -37.47 25.39 -56.71
N TRP A 170 -37.34 24.37 -55.89
CA TRP A 170 -37.10 24.45 -54.45
C TRP A 170 -35.63 24.19 -54.18
N GLN A 171 -35.03 24.93 -53.23
CA GLN A 171 -33.66 24.69 -52.78
C GLN A 171 -33.67 24.13 -51.36
N PHE A 172 -33.04 22.98 -51.16
CA PHE A 172 -32.77 22.48 -49.81
C PHE A 172 -31.61 23.24 -49.20
N THR A 173 -31.83 23.78 -48.01
CA THR A 173 -30.79 24.38 -47.18
C THR A 173 -30.47 23.43 -46.04
N MET A 174 -29.19 23.06 -45.92
CA MET A 174 -28.71 22.25 -44.81
C MET A 174 -28.71 23.10 -43.54
N LYS A 175 -29.28 22.55 -42.46
CA LYS A 175 -29.07 23.11 -41.11
C LYS A 175 -27.57 23.13 -40.79
N PRO A 176 -27.07 24.07 -39.97
CA PRO A 176 -25.67 24.07 -39.56
C PRO A 176 -25.35 22.78 -38.78
N TRP A 177 -24.13 22.25 -38.94
CA TRP A 177 -23.69 20.99 -38.32
C TRP A 177 -23.86 20.93 -36.79
N PRO A 178 -23.64 22.03 -36.02
CA PRO A 178 -23.91 22.03 -34.59
C PRO A 178 -25.34 21.65 -34.23
N GLU A 179 -26.34 22.22 -34.92
CA GLU A 179 -27.76 21.95 -34.65
C GLU A 179 -28.13 20.50 -34.99
N GLN A 180 -27.63 19.97 -36.12
CA GLN A 180 -27.89 18.58 -36.50
C GLN A 180 -27.31 17.59 -35.48
N LEU A 181 -26.11 17.87 -34.97
CA LEU A 181 -25.49 17.08 -33.92
C LEU A 181 -26.25 17.19 -32.59
N ASP A 182 -26.73 18.38 -32.24
CA ASP A 182 -27.50 18.61 -31.02
C ASP A 182 -28.87 17.90 -31.10
N GLU A 183 -29.52 17.88 -32.27
CA GLU A 183 -30.73 17.09 -32.55
C GLU A 183 -30.51 15.58 -32.36
N LEU A 184 -29.39 15.03 -32.88
CA LEU A 184 -29.05 13.62 -32.69
C LEU A 184 -28.74 13.28 -31.22
N VAL A 185 -28.09 14.19 -30.50
CA VAL A 185 -27.82 14.07 -29.06
C VAL A 185 -29.12 14.12 -28.25
N LEU A 186 -30.04 15.02 -28.60
CA LEU A 186 -31.37 15.12 -27.98
C LEU A 186 -32.23 13.87 -28.22
N ALA A 187 -32.14 13.28 -29.42
CA ALA A 187 -32.81 12.02 -29.75
C ALA A 187 -32.15 10.78 -29.12
N GLY A 188 -30.98 10.92 -28.47
CA GLY A 188 -30.26 9.82 -27.83
C GLY A 188 -29.49 8.91 -28.81
N HIS A 189 -29.37 9.30 -30.09
CA HIS A 189 -28.65 8.55 -31.11
C HIS A 189 -27.16 8.92 -31.13
N TYR A 190 -26.45 8.63 -30.05
CA TYR A 190 -25.05 9.04 -29.87
C TYR A 190 -24.08 8.36 -30.84
N SER A 191 -24.32 7.10 -31.22
CA SER A 191 -23.50 6.38 -32.22
C SER A 191 -23.51 7.09 -33.58
N ASP A 192 -24.69 7.57 -33.97
CA ASP A 192 -24.92 8.22 -35.24
C ASP A 192 -24.27 9.60 -35.23
N ALA A 193 -24.39 10.33 -34.11
CA ALA A 193 -23.71 11.60 -33.90
C ALA A 193 -22.17 11.47 -33.95
N LEU A 194 -21.59 10.40 -33.39
CA LEU A 194 -20.15 10.12 -33.50
C LEU A 194 -19.74 9.81 -34.95
N SER A 195 -20.51 8.99 -35.65
CA SER A 195 -20.24 8.67 -37.06
C SER A 195 -20.30 9.91 -37.94
N LEU A 196 -21.26 10.80 -37.69
CA LEU A 196 -21.39 12.09 -38.39
C LEU A 196 -20.15 12.93 -38.11
N LEU A 197 -19.77 13.08 -36.84
CA LEU A 197 -18.62 13.89 -36.43
C LEU A 197 -17.30 13.37 -37.03
N ASP A 198 -17.13 12.05 -37.17
CA ASP A 198 -15.95 11.46 -37.81
C ASP A 198 -15.86 11.80 -39.32
N THR A 199 -16.98 12.10 -39.99
CA THR A 199 -17.02 12.52 -41.40
C THR A 199 -16.83 14.01 -41.66
N LEU A 200 -16.91 14.85 -40.61
CA LEU A 200 -16.81 16.30 -40.74
C LEU A 200 -15.35 16.78 -40.67
N ASP A 201 -14.98 17.74 -41.49
CA ASP A 201 -13.65 18.37 -41.46
C ASP A 201 -13.54 19.38 -40.31
N GLU A 202 -12.34 19.52 -39.72
CA GLU A 202 -12.06 20.44 -38.61
C GLU A 202 -12.33 21.93 -38.97
N ALA A 203 -12.18 22.28 -40.25
CA ALA A 203 -12.53 23.62 -40.75
C ALA A 203 -14.04 23.95 -40.70
N SER A 204 -14.90 22.94 -40.59
CA SER A 204 -16.36 23.11 -40.53
C SER A 204 -16.90 23.18 -39.08
N LEU A 205 -16.12 22.69 -38.12
CA LEU A 205 -16.46 22.64 -36.69
C LEU A 205 -15.18 22.82 -35.86
N PRO A 206 -14.87 24.03 -35.37
CA PRO A 206 -13.67 24.26 -34.57
C PRO A 206 -13.68 23.51 -33.22
N ASP A 207 -14.87 23.28 -32.64
CA ASP A 207 -15.03 22.57 -31.35
C ASP A 207 -15.17 21.04 -31.52
N LYS A 208 -14.73 20.48 -32.66
CA LYS A 208 -14.94 19.07 -33.02
C LYS A 208 -14.46 18.11 -31.93
N ASP A 209 -13.28 18.32 -31.36
CA ASP A 209 -12.71 17.39 -30.36
C ASP A 209 -13.42 17.46 -29.01
N GLN A 210 -13.81 18.65 -28.56
CA GLN A 210 -14.59 18.81 -27.32
C GLN A 210 -15.95 18.13 -27.46
N ARG A 211 -16.63 18.35 -28.59
CA ARG A 211 -17.91 17.74 -28.90
C ARG A 211 -17.81 16.22 -29.05
N ARG A 212 -16.72 15.72 -29.65
CA ARG A 212 -16.43 14.28 -29.75
C ARG A 212 -16.31 13.63 -28.38
N THR A 213 -15.55 14.24 -27.48
CA THR A 213 -15.38 13.75 -26.10
C THR A 213 -16.72 13.71 -25.36
N ARG A 214 -17.52 14.78 -25.44
CA ARG A 214 -18.85 14.83 -24.82
C ARG A 214 -19.79 13.76 -25.36
N ILE A 215 -19.91 13.62 -26.68
CA ILE A 215 -20.81 12.63 -27.30
C ILE A 215 -20.32 11.20 -27.00
N ARG A 216 -19.01 10.95 -26.97
CA ARG A 216 -18.46 9.65 -26.55
C ARG A 216 -18.81 9.33 -25.11
N ALA A 217 -18.72 10.30 -24.21
CA ALA A 217 -19.10 10.11 -22.81
C ALA A 217 -20.60 9.81 -22.66
N LEU A 218 -21.47 10.51 -23.40
CA LEU A 218 -22.91 10.23 -23.41
C LEU A 218 -23.24 8.85 -24.00
N ASN A 219 -22.54 8.45 -25.06
CA ASN A 219 -22.66 7.11 -25.64
C ASN A 219 -22.25 6.03 -24.63
N ALA A 220 -21.17 6.25 -23.87
CA ALA A 220 -20.70 5.34 -22.84
C ALA A 220 -21.75 5.14 -21.73
N VAL A 221 -22.39 6.23 -21.27
CA VAL A 221 -23.49 6.16 -20.28
C VAL A 221 -24.70 5.41 -20.85
N ALA A 222 -25.06 5.65 -22.12
CA ALA A 222 -26.14 4.92 -22.78
C ALA A 222 -25.84 3.42 -22.91
N GLN A 223 -24.59 3.05 -23.27
CA GLN A 223 -24.12 1.67 -23.30
C GLN A 223 -24.14 1.02 -21.90
N PHE A 224 -23.75 1.78 -20.87
CA PHE A 224 -23.82 1.33 -19.48
C PHE A 224 -25.27 1.04 -19.06
N ARG A 225 -26.22 1.92 -19.40
CA ARG A 225 -27.65 1.71 -19.17
C ARG A 225 -28.19 0.49 -19.94
N ALA A 226 -27.68 0.23 -21.14
CA ALA A 226 -28.02 -0.95 -21.95
C ALA A 226 -27.37 -2.26 -21.47
N GLY A 227 -26.58 -2.23 -20.38
CA GLY A 227 -25.93 -3.40 -19.79
C GLY A 227 -24.60 -3.80 -20.43
N LYS A 228 -24.04 -2.96 -21.32
CA LYS A 228 -22.72 -3.15 -21.92
C LYS A 228 -21.64 -2.48 -21.06
N PHE A 229 -21.41 -3.03 -19.88
CA PHE A 229 -20.54 -2.42 -18.87
C PHE A 229 -19.07 -2.37 -19.29
N ASP A 230 -18.56 -3.40 -19.96
CA ASP A 230 -17.14 -3.45 -20.36
C ASP A 230 -16.78 -2.37 -21.38
N GLU A 231 -17.58 -2.24 -22.44
CA GLU A 231 -17.40 -1.22 -23.49
C GLU A 231 -17.48 0.20 -22.89
N ALA A 232 -18.45 0.43 -22.00
CA ALA A 232 -18.60 1.71 -21.31
C ALA A 232 -17.39 2.03 -20.41
N ILE A 233 -16.92 1.08 -19.60
CA ILE A 233 -15.75 1.29 -18.73
C ILE A 233 -14.50 1.57 -19.56
N ASP A 234 -14.27 0.86 -20.67
CA ASP A 234 -13.11 1.09 -21.52
C ASP A 234 -13.12 2.51 -22.11
N THR A 235 -14.29 3.02 -22.48
CA THR A 235 -14.43 4.42 -22.89
C THR A 235 -14.19 5.42 -21.75
N PHE A 236 -14.64 5.15 -20.52
CA PHE A 236 -14.33 6.01 -19.37
C PHE A 236 -12.84 6.00 -18.99
N ILE A 237 -12.16 4.86 -19.17
CA ILE A 237 -10.70 4.77 -19.02
C ILE A 237 -10.00 5.57 -20.11
N ALA A 238 -10.43 5.44 -21.36
CA ALA A 238 -9.82 6.16 -22.48
C ALA A 238 -9.98 7.70 -22.39
N LEU A 239 -11.06 8.18 -21.77
CA LEU A 239 -11.37 9.61 -21.66
C LEU A 239 -10.90 10.26 -20.35
N ASP A 240 -10.19 9.53 -19.47
CA ASP A 240 -9.75 10.06 -18.17
C ASP A 240 -10.86 10.75 -17.36
N PHE A 241 -12.04 10.12 -17.36
CA PHE A 241 -13.24 10.69 -16.75
C PHE A 241 -13.15 10.76 -15.23
N ASN A 242 -13.78 11.77 -14.62
CA ASN A 242 -13.81 11.96 -13.17
C ASN A 242 -14.35 10.69 -12.45
N PRO A 243 -13.55 10.09 -11.54
CA PRO A 243 -13.95 8.89 -10.79
C PRO A 243 -15.27 9.05 -10.01
N ALA A 244 -15.60 10.26 -9.53
CA ALA A 244 -16.84 10.53 -8.82
C ALA A 244 -18.07 10.22 -9.69
N LYS A 245 -18.04 10.68 -10.95
CA LYS A 245 -19.13 10.48 -11.92
C LYS A 245 -19.27 9.02 -12.34
N VAL A 246 -18.17 8.28 -12.42
CA VAL A 246 -18.18 6.85 -12.76
C VAL A 246 -18.72 6.03 -11.58
N VAL A 247 -18.27 6.32 -10.36
CA VAL A 247 -18.78 5.67 -9.14
C VAL A 247 -20.28 5.96 -8.98
N ALA A 248 -20.75 7.15 -9.30
CA ALA A 248 -22.17 7.53 -9.21
C ALA A 248 -23.15 6.63 -10.00
N LEU A 249 -22.67 5.94 -11.05
CA LEU A 249 -23.47 5.01 -11.85
C LEU A 249 -23.76 3.68 -11.14
N TYR A 250 -23.12 3.43 -9.99
CA TYR A 250 -23.27 2.19 -9.23
C TYR A 250 -24.27 2.34 -8.07
N PRO A 251 -24.81 1.22 -7.54
CA PRO A 251 -25.76 1.25 -6.43
C PRO A 251 -25.21 1.92 -5.17
N GLU A 252 -26.10 2.46 -4.32
CA GLU A 252 -25.79 3.13 -3.05
C GLU A 252 -24.87 2.32 -2.13
N ALA A 253 -24.96 0.99 -2.15
CA ALA A 253 -24.10 0.11 -1.37
C ALA A 253 -22.60 0.28 -1.68
N VAL A 254 -22.24 0.74 -2.89
CA VAL A 254 -20.84 1.03 -3.28
C VAL A 254 -20.59 2.53 -3.35
N SER A 255 -21.54 3.28 -3.90
CA SER A 255 -21.37 4.71 -4.21
C SER A 255 -21.60 5.61 -3.00
N GLY A 256 -22.29 5.13 -1.96
CA GLY A 256 -22.66 5.92 -0.78
C GLY A 256 -23.34 7.23 -1.18
N ARG A 257 -22.77 8.35 -0.73
CA ARG A 257 -23.26 9.72 -0.98
C ARG A 257 -23.23 10.15 -2.46
N LEU A 258 -22.48 9.44 -3.30
CA LEU A 258 -22.32 9.75 -4.72
C LEU A 258 -23.35 9.03 -5.60
N ALA A 259 -24.26 8.22 -5.05
CA ALA A 259 -25.21 7.49 -5.89
C ALA A 259 -26.19 8.45 -6.60
N VAL A 260 -26.38 8.24 -7.90
CA VAL A 260 -27.34 9.01 -8.72
C VAL A 260 -28.33 8.05 -9.38
N PRO A 261 -29.65 8.35 -9.37
CA PRO A 261 -30.65 7.52 -10.03
C PRO A 261 -30.46 7.51 -11.56
N GLN A 262 -30.91 6.43 -12.21
CA GLN A 262 -30.65 6.18 -13.65
C GLN A 262 -31.13 7.30 -14.57
N GLU A 263 -32.19 8.00 -14.20
CA GLU A 263 -32.78 9.12 -14.95
C GLU A 263 -31.84 10.33 -15.04
N ARG A 264 -30.97 10.50 -14.04
CA ARG A 264 -30.04 11.64 -13.94
C ARG A 264 -28.63 11.32 -14.43
N TRP A 265 -28.38 10.11 -14.92
CA TRP A 265 -27.07 9.74 -15.47
C TRP A 265 -26.70 10.54 -16.72
N ILE A 266 -27.65 10.77 -17.63
CA ILE A 266 -27.40 11.51 -18.88
C ILE A 266 -27.10 13.00 -18.58
N PRO A 267 -27.89 13.70 -17.75
CA PRO A 267 -27.58 15.07 -17.32
C PRO A 267 -26.22 15.24 -16.64
N LEU A 268 -25.79 14.26 -15.81
CA LEU A 268 -24.51 14.32 -15.09
C LEU A 268 -23.29 14.41 -16.03
N TYR A 269 -23.42 13.88 -17.25
CA TYR A 269 -22.38 13.89 -18.27
C TYR A 269 -22.61 15.00 -19.31
N GLY A 270 -23.44 15.99 -18.98
CA GLY A 270 -23.78 17.12 -19.86
C GLY A 270 -24.74 16.74 -20.98
N GLY A 271 -25.61 15.74 -20.78
CA GLY A 271 -26.68 15.40 -21.71
C GLY A 271 -27.96 16.21 -21.45
N PRO A 272 -28.97 16.08 -22.32
CA PRO A 272 -30.24 16.79 -22.15
C PRO A 272 -30.97 16.34 -20.88
N VAL A 273 -31.57 17.30 -20.18
CA VAL A 273 -32.43 17.03 -19.02
C VAL A 273 -33.73 16.40 -19.51
N PRO A 274 -34.17 15.26 -18.97
CA PRO A 274 -35.49 14.72 -19.28
C PRO A 274 -36.55 15.78 -18.95
N VAL A 275 -37.35 16.16 -19.94
CA VAL A 275 -38.49 17.07 -19.72
C VAL A 275 -39.55 16.27 -18.96
N GLU A 276 -39.66 16.48 -17.65
CA GLU A 276 -40.84 16.03 -16.93
C GLU A 276 -42.06 16.85 -17.38
N PRO A 277 -43.26 16.25 -17.50
CA PRO A 277 -44.47 17.02 -17.72
C PRO A 277 -44.66 17.94 -16.52
N SER A 278 -44.69 19.25 -16.78
CA SER A 278 -44.88 20.30 -15.79
C SER A 278 -46.16 20.06 -14.96
N SER A 279 -46.03 19.51 -13.76
CA SER A 279 -47.03 19.69 -12.72
C SER A 279 -46.85 21.10 -12.14
N GLY A 280 -47.89 21.91 -12.32
CA GLY A 280 -47.94 23.30 -11.89
C GLY A 280 -47.58 23.51 -10.41
N GLU A 281 -47.03 24.68 -10.18
CA GLU A 281 -46.67 25.27 -8.91
C GLU A 281 -47.80 25.14 -7.88
N ASP A 282 -47.47 24.71 -6.67
CA ASP A 282 -47.80 25.50 -5.49
C ASP A 282 -46.82 25.20 -4.36
N SER A 283 -46.10 26.23 -3.96
CA SER A 283 -45.23 26.24 -2.80
C SER A 283 -46.07 26.41 -1.55
N GLN A 284 -45.91 25.52 -0.56
CA GLN A 284 -46.02 25.90 0.85
C GLN A 284 -45.22 24.95 1.74
N SER A 285 -44.22 25.53 2.39
CA SER A 285 -43.51 25.03 3.57
C SER A 285 -44.47 24.66 4.69
N VAL A 286 -44.13 23.66 5.53
CA VAL A 286 -43.99 23.78 7.01
C VAL A 286 -43.60 22.41 7.63
N ALA A 287 -42.54 22.48 8.45
CA ALA A 287 -42.16 21.72 9.65
C ALA A 287 -42.64 20.29 9.97
N SER A 288 -41.64 19.53 10.45
CA SER A 288 -41.65 18.40 11.38
C SER A 288 -42.84 18.25 12.35
N HIS A 289 -43.31 17.01 12.55
CA HIS A 289 -43.45 16.38 13.87
C HIS A 289 -43.69 14.86 13.80
N GLU A 290 -43.09 14.16 14.78
CA GLU A 290 -43.33 12.76 15.16
C GLU A 290 -44.81 12.43 15.39
N SER A 291 -45.18 11.15 15.18
CA SER A 291 -45.72 10.24 16.23
C SER A 291 -46.69 9.20 15.65
N GLY A 292 -46.50 7.94 16.05
CA GLY A 292 -47.60 7.18 16.66
C GLY A 292 -48.50 6.30 15.78
N LYS A 293 -48.12 5.02 15.74
CA LYS A 293 -48.93 3.82 16.09
C LYS A 293 -50.27 3.51 15.38
N GLN A 294 -50.36 2.20 15.13
CA GLN A 294 -51.53 1.31 15.21
C GLN A 294 -52.48 1.22 14.01
N GLY A 295 -52.41 0.08 13.33
CA GLY A 295 -53.32 -1.03 13.68
C GLY A 295 -54.28 -1.48 12.58
N SER A 296 -54.11 -2.76 12.20
CA SER A 296 -55.16 -3.68 11.74
C SER A 296 -55.73 -3.45 10.34
N ALA A 297 -56.18 -4.44 9.57
CA ALA A 297 -56.10 -5.89 9.55
C ALA A 297 -56.79 -6.33 8.23
N GLU A 298 -56.67 -7.62 7.91
CA GLU A 298 -57.45 -8.36 6.91
C GLU A 298 -57.03 -8.12 5.44
N GLY A 299 -56.66 -9.14 4.65
CA GLY A 299 -57.01 -10.55 4.68
C GLY A 299 -57.94 -10.84 3.52
N GLY A 300 -57.53 -11.66 2.55
CA GLY A 300 -58.42 -12.05 1.46
C GLY A 300 -57.73 -12.63 0.24
N SER A 301 -57.39 -13.91 0.33
CA SER A 301 -56.96 -14.77 -0.79
C SER A 301 -58.07 -14.97 -1.83
N SER A 302 -57.67 -15.27 -3.07
CA SER A 302 -58.20 -16.27 -4.03
C SER A 302 -58.01 -15.72 -5.45
N GLY A 303 -57.63 -16.47 -6.48
CA GLY A 303 -57.45 -17.91 -6.64
C GLY A 303 -57.70 -18.24 -8.12
N ALA A 304 -56.81 -19.06 -8.69
CA ALA A 304 -57.09 -20.10 -9.68
C ALA A 304 -57.25 -19.78 -11.19
N THR A 305 -56.44 -20.54 -11.95
CA THR A 305 -56.73 -21.28 -13.22
C THR A 305 -56.81 -20.51 -14.54
N GLY A 306 -56.28 -20.97 -15.68
CA GLY A 306 -55.58 -22.21 -16.01
C GLY A 306 -55.13 -22.27 -17.50
N ASP A 307 -54.33 -23.31 -17.78
CA ASP A 307 -54.11 -24.11 -19.01
C ASP A 307 -53.67 -23.49 -20.37
N HIS A 308 -52.38 -23.72 -20.71
CA HIS A 308 -51.79 -24.58 -21.78
C HIS A 308 -52.53 -24.87 -23.13
N PRO A 309 -51.87 -25.46 -24.18
CA PRO A 309 -50.52 -25.29 -24.77
C PRO A 309 -50.49 -25.43 -26.33
N GLY A 310 -49.31 -25.41 -26.97
CA GLY A 310 -49.08 -25.93 -28.35
C GLY A 310 -47.89 -25.28 -29.07
N SER A 311 -46.67 -25.83 -29.01
CA SER A 311 -46.05 -26.82 -29.93
C SER A 311 -45.36 -26.24 -31.19
N VAL A 312 -44.02 -26.03 -31.11
CA VAL A 312 -42.88 -26.58 -31.91
C VAL A 312 -43.26 -27.10 -33.34
N PRO A 313 -42.44 -26.96 -34.44
CA PRO A 313 -41.03 -27.32 -34.38
C PRO A 313 -39.97 -26.74 -35.38
N THR A 314 -38.71 -26.81 -34.90
CA THR A 314 -37.44 -27.28 -35.53
C THR A 314 -36.91 -26.79 -36.90
N GLY A 315 -35.59 -26.50 -36.88
CA GLY A 315 -34.62 -26.84 -37.94
C GLY A 315 -33.27 -26.11 -37.75
N THR A 316 -32.25 -26.69 -37.11
CA THR A 316 -31.01 -27.28 -37.71
C THR A 316 -30.24 -26.36 -38.68
N SER A 317 -28.90 -26.20 -38.70
CA SER A 317 -27.76 -26.71 -37.92
C SER A 317 -26.45 -26.14 -38.53
N LEU A 318 -25.31 -26.31 -37.84
CA LEU A 318 -23.93 -26.50 -38.33
C LEU A 318 -22.94 -25.32 -38.58
N ARG A 319 -21.93 -25.26 -37.67
CA ARG A 319 -20.44 -25.31 -37.85
C ARG A 319 -19.78 -24.26 -38.79
N ASN A 320 -18.68 -23.57 -38.45
CA ASN A 320 -17.35 -24.13 -38.14
C ASN A 320 -16.30 -23.04 -37.77
N ARG A 321 -15.31 -23.45 -36.95
CA ARG A 321 -13.84 -23.12 -36.95
C ARG A 321 -13.33 -21.71 -36.53
N LEU A 322 -12.61 -21.63 -35.39
CA LEU A 322 -11.13 -21.63 -35.17
C LEU A 322 -10.58 -20.18 -35.12
N GLN A 323 -9.62 -19.73 -34.31
CA GLN A 323 -8.78 -20.21 -33.19
C GLN A 323 -7.90 -18.99 -32.82
N MET A 324 -7.53 -18.78 -31.55
CA MET A 324 -6.15 -18.46 -31.10
C MET A 324 -6.14 -18.09 -29.60
N LYS A 325 -5.25 -18.76 -28.87
CA LYS A 325 -4.93 -18.61 -27.44
C LYS A 325 -3.66 -17.76 -27.31
N THR A 326 -3.51 -17.06 -26.19
CA THR A 326 -2.19 -16.80 -25.60
C THR A 326 -2.19 -17.14 -24.11
N THR A 327 -1.08 -17.75 -23.72
CA THR A 327 -0.79 -18.54 -22.52
C THR A 327 0.14 -17.80 -21.58
N PHE A 328 -0.18 -17.81 -20.29
CA PHE A 328 0.73 -17.61 -19.15
C PHE A 328 -0.05 -18.12 -17.91
N GLY A 329 0.41 -18.93 -16.97
CA GLY A 329 1.67 -19.60 -16.67
C GLY A 329 1.40 -20.34 -15.35
N MET A 330 1.84 -21.59 -15.25
CA MET A 330 1.55 -22.58 -14.20
C MET A 330 2.58 -22.51 -13.05
N LEU A 331 2.19 -22.89 -11.81
CA LEU A 331 3.03 -23.48 -10.71
C LEU A 331 2.18 -23.88 -9.43
N ILE A 332 1.59 -25.09 -9.46
CA ILE A 332 1.46 -26.27 -8.52
C ILE A 332 1.78 -26.10 -6.97
N PRO A 333 1.26 -26.89 -5.96
CA PRO A 333 0.57 -28.22 -5.96
C PRO A 333 -0.71 -28.46 -5.09
N GLY A 334 -1.52 -29.43 -5.54
CA GLY A 334 -1.99 -30.65 -4.84
C GLY A 334 -2.55 -30.63 -3.41
N GLY A 335 -3.86 -30.93 -3.28
CA GLY A 335 -4.52 -31.45 -2.08
C GLY A 335 -5.92 -31.95 -2.41
N GLY A 336 -6.17 -33.25 -2.28
CA GLY A 336 -7.37 -33.93 -2.79
C GLY A 336 -8.60 -33.87 -1.86
N GLY A 337 -9.78 -33.96 -2.48
CA GLY A 337 -11.06 -34.22 -1.84
C GLY A 337 -12.13 -34.38 -2.93
N LYS A 338 -12.61 -35.61 -3.11
CA LYS A 338 -13.80 -35.93 -3.92
C LYS A 338 -15.05 -35.47 -3.16
N ASP A 339 -16.04 -34.93 -3.86
CA ASP A 339 -17.39 -35.54 -3.93
C ASP A 339 -18.27 -34.84 -4.97
N ASP A 340 -19.10 -35.67 -5.59
CA ASP A 340 -20.04 -35.39 -6.68
C ASP A 340 -21.25 -34.56 -6.21
N ASP A 341 -21.70 -33.59 -7.02
CA ASP A 341 -23.07 -33.59 -7.59
C ASP A 341 -23.31 -32.32 -8.41
N ALA A 342 -23.32 -32.51 -9.73
CA ALA A 342 -23.58 -31.48 -10.71
C ALA A 342 -25.09 -31.28 -10.90
N VAL A 343 -25.67 -30.28 -10.23
CA VAL A 343 -26.95 -29.69 -10.67
C VAL A 343 -26.64 -28.50 -11.58
N SER A 344 -26.91 -28.70 -12.85
CA SER A 344 -26.82 -27.70 -13.91
C SER A 344 -27.88 -26.62 -13.70
N VAL A 345 -27.50 -25.47 -13.14
CA VAL A 345 -28.24 -24.21 -13.33
C VAL A 345 -27.51 -23.38 -14.37
N SER A 346 -28.03 -23.42 -15.59
CA SER A 346 -27.73 -22.46 -16.64
C SER A 346 -28.27 -21.09 -16.24
N SER A 347 -27.55 -20.37 -15.38
CA SER A 347 -27.68 -18.93 -15.28
C SER A 347 -26.85 -18.30 -16.40
N LYS A 348 -27.48 -17.47 -17.23
CA LYS A 348 -26.76 -16.46 -18.03
C LYS A 348 -25.75 -15.82 -17.09
N ARG A 349 -24.44 -15.95 -17.36
CA ARG A 349 -23.38 -15.22 -16.64
C ARG A 349 -23.69 -13.72 -16.75
N ARG A 350 -24.41 -13.17 -15.78
CA ARG A 350 -24.42 -11.74 -15.52
C ARG A 350 -23.01 -11.45 -15.02
N VAL A 351 -22.19 -10.79 -15.84
CA VAL A 351 -20.97 -10.18 -15.32
C VAL A 351 -21.44 -9.27 -14.18
N PRO A 352 -20.99 -9.48 -12.93
CA PRO A 352 -21.43 -8.64 -11.83
C PRO A 352 -20.97 -7.22 -12.15
N ILE A 353 -21.91 -6.28 -12.21
CA ILE A 353 -21.66 -4.85 -12.44
C ILE A 353 -20.49 -4.36 -11.57
N HIS A 354 -20.40 -4.87 -10.34
CA HIS A 354 -19.34 -4.52 -9.41
C HIS A 354 -17.91 -4.95 -9.84
N GLU A 355 -17.74 -6.01 -10.65
CA GLU A 355 -16.40 -6.44 -11.11
C GLU A 355 -15.81 -5.48 -12.15
N THR A 356 -16.64 -4.87 -13.00
CA THR A 356 -16.20 -3.86 -13.97
C THR A 356 -15.77 -2.57 -13.28
N LEU A 357 -16.42 -2.20 -12.16
CA LEU A 357 -15.96 -1.11 -11.29
C LEU A 357 -14.59 -1.40 -10.68
N VAL A 358 -14.38 -2.60 -10.14
CA VAL A 358 -13.07 -2.97 -9.58
C VAL A 358 -11.98 -2.89 -10.65
N ARG A 359 -12.26 -3.30 -11.89
CA ARG A 359 -11.31 -3.13 -13.01
C ARG A 359 -10.95 -1.66 -13.24
N PHE A 360 -11.95 -0.77 -13.29
CA PHE A 360 -11.73 0.66 -13.44
C PHE A 360 -10.87 1.23 -12.30
N LEU A 361 -11.21 0.92 -11.04
CA LEU A 361 -10.53 1.44 -9.86
C LEU A 361 -9.10 0.90 -9.74
N THR A 362 -8.88 -0.39 -10.04
CA THR A 362 -7.56 -1.02 -9.98
C THR A 362 -6.61 -0.57 -11.09
N ASP A 363 -7.11 -0.17 -12.26
CA ASP A 363 -6.29 0.46 -13.31
C ASP A 363 -5.86 1.88 -12.93
N ARG A 364 -6.76 2.65 -12.30
CA ARG A 364 -6.52 4.06 -11.93
C ARG A 364 -5.63 4.23 -10.72
N ARG A 365 -5.81 3.37 -9.71
CA ARG A 365 -5.07 3.43 -8.45
C ARG A 365 -3.54 3.51 -8.61
N PRO A 366 -2.83 2.60 -9.29
CA PRO A 366 -1.37 2.66 -9.38
C PRO A 366 -0.86 3.91 -10.12
N LYS A 367 -1.61 4.39 -11.12
CA LYS A 367 -1.29 5.63 -11.85
C LYS A 367 -1.39 6.85 -10.95
N LEU A 368 -2.41 6.86 -10.08
CA LEU A 368 -2.64 7.93 -9.12
C LEU A 368 -1.63 7.91 -7.96
N PHE A 369 -1.28 6.73 -7.44
CA PHE A 369 -0.19 6.58 -6.47
C PHE A 369 1.11 7.16 -7.01
N LYS A 370 1.49 6.82 -8.24
CA LYS A 370 2.70 7.34 -8.89
C LYS A 370 2.65 8.87 -9.06
N ALA A 371 1.48 9.44 -9.37
CA ALA A 371 1.32 10.88 -9.47
C ALA A 371 1.44 11.58 -8.11
N LEU A 372 0.87 11.00 -7.05
CA LEU A 372 0.96 11.52 -5.68
C LEU A 372 2.36 11.41 -5.08
N GLU A 373 3.09 10.32 -5.36
CA GLU A 373 4.51 10.18 -4.99
C GLU A 373 5.38 11.26 -5.64
N GLY A 374 5.10 11.61 -6.91
CA GLY A 374 5.78 12.70 -7.61
C GLY A 374 5.57 14.08 -6.95
N VAL A 375 4.47 14.26 -6.21
CA VAL A 375 4.10 15.49 -5.50
C VAL A 375 4.45 15.43 -4.00
N LYS A 376 5.00 14.30 -3.51
CA LYS A 376 5.36 14.03 -2.09
C LYS A 376 4.20 14.13 -1.11
N ILE A 377 2.98 13.79 -1.52
CA ILE A 377 1.83 13.69 -0.62
C ILE A 377 1.73 12.25 -0.13
N THR A 378 2.02 12.02 1.16
CA THR A 378 1.83 10.73 1.82
C THR A 378 0.53 10.73 2.61
N PRO A 379 -0.10 9.55 2.84
CA PRO A 379 -1.33 9.44 3.63
C PRO A 379 -1.16 9.93 5.09
N GLU A 380 0.06 9.94 5.62
CA GLU A 380 0.40 10.45 6.96
C GLU A 380 0.35 11.98 7.07
N ASN A 381 0.62 12.72 5.99
CA ASN A 381 0.60 14.20 5.96
C ASN A 381 -0.79 14.77 5.61
N GLN A 382 -1.78 13.91 5.37
CA GLN A 382 -3.09 14.28 4.86
C GLN A 382 -3.94 15.08 5.88
N THR A 383 -3.85 14.72 7.15
CA THR A 383 -4.68 15.28 8.23
C THR A 383 -4.34 16.72 8.60
N GLU A 384 -3.13 17.18 8.27
CA GLU A 384 -2.67 18.54 8.63
C GLU A 384 -2.96 19.58 7.54
N GLN A 385 -3.13 19.17 6.27
CA GLN A 385 -3.17 20.10 5.13
C GLN A 385 -4.53 20.25 4.44
N TYR A 386 -5.43 19.25 4.49
CA TYR A 386 -6.68 19.29 3.72
C TYR A 386 -7.91 18.76 4.48
N PRO A 387 -9.11 19.35 4.29
CA PRO A 387 -10.31 18.93 5.00
C PRO A 387 -10.81 17.54 4.54
N PRO A 388 -11.41 16.74 5.44
CA PRO A 388 -11.93 15.40 5.14
C PRO A 388 -13.02 15.44 4.04
N LEU A 389 -13.15 14.36 3.27
CA LEU A 389 -14.06 14.28 2.11
C LEU A 389 -15.52 14.55 2.50
N SER A 390 -15.88 14.19 3.73
CA SER A 390 -17.19 14.41 4.33
C SER A 390 -17.63 15.88 4.45
N LYS A 391 -16.72 16.85 4.37
CA LYS A 391 -17.01 18.29 4.41
C LYS A 391 -17.14 18.94 3.02
N THR A 392 -16.73 18.25 1.96
CA THR A 392 -16.86 18.75 0.58
C THR A 392 -18.25 18.41 0.05
N SER A 393 -18.89 19.33 -0.66
CA SER A 393 -20.22 19.08 -1.22
C SER A 393 -20.13 18.07 -2.37
N VAL A 394 -21.21 17.31 -2.58
CA VAL A 394 -21.28 16.31 -3.67
C VAL A 394 -21.18 16.98 -5.05
N ASP A 395 -21.71 18.20 -5.19
CA ASP A 395 -21.63 18.99 -6.41
C ASP A 395 -20.20 19.45 -6.72
N ASP A 396 -19.41 19.81 -5.70
CA ASP A 396 -17.99 20.13 -5.88
C ASP A 396 -17.18 18.91 -6.35
N LEU A 397 -17.57 17.69 -5.95
CA LEU A 397 -16.92 16.46 -6.40
C LEU A 397 -17.27 16.11 -7.86
N TYR A 398 -18.47 16.46 -8.32
CA TYR A 398 -18.88 16.28 -9.72
C TYR A 398 -18.30 17.35 -10.65
N THR A 399 -17.98 18.54 -10.15
CA THR A 399 -17.36 19.62 -10.95
C THR A 399 -15.85 19.47 -11.12
N LEU A 400 -15.22 18.47 -10.50
CA LEU A 400 -13.80 18.17 -10.73
C LEU A 400 -13.52 17.87 -12.21
N PRO A 401 -12.38 18.35 -12.75
CA PRO A 401 -12.10 18.29 -14.19
C PRO A 401 -11.91 16.86 -14.69
N ASP A 402 -12.45 16.58 -15.87
CA ASP A 402 -12.24 15.34 -16.62
C ASP A 402 -10.90 15.47 -17.40
N ALA A 403 -9.78 15.23 -16.71
CA ALA A 403 -8.44 15.45 -17.25
C ALA A 403 -7.44 14.37 -16.79
N ALA A 404 -6.37 14.20 -17.59
CA ALA A 404 -5.28 13.29 -17.26
C ALA A 404 -4.64 13.63 -15.91
N LEU A 405 -4.18 12.60 -15.19
CA LEU A 405 -3.64 12.72 -13.83
C LEU A 405 -2.45 13.70 -13.70
N SER A 406 -1.74 13.98 -14.79
CA SER A 406 -0.63 14.95 -14.82
C SER A 406 -1.05 16.41 -14.85
N ALA A 407 -2.30 16.70 -15.21
CA ALA A 407 -2.83 18.07 -15.34
C ALA A 407 -3.62 18.54 -14.11
N LEU A 408 -3.79 17.67 -13.11
CA LEU A 408 -4.59 17.93 -11.92
C LEU A 408 -3.78 18.65 -10.84
N THR A 409 -4.47 19.46 -10.04
CA THR A 409 -3.84 20.05 -8.84
C THR A 409 -3.63 19.00 -7.76
N PRO A 410 -2.69 19.22 -6.81
CA PRO A 410 -2.46 18.29 -5.71
C PRO A 410 -3.73 17.97 -4.89
N GLU A 411 -4.60 18.96 -4.71
CA GLU A 411 -5.90 18.80 -4.03
C GLU A 411 -6.84 17.89 -4.81
N GLN A 412 -6.94 18.07 -6.12
CA GLN A 412 -7.80 17.26 -6.99
C GLN A 412 -7.31 15.81 -7.05
N LEU A 413 -5.99 15.61 -7.10
CA LEU A 413 -5.39 14.27 -7.03
C LEU A 413 -5.72 13.56 -5.70
N LEU A 414 -5.65 14.29 -4.58
CA LEU A 414 -6.04 13.75 -3.28
C LEU A 414 -7.53 13.36 -3.24
N ARG A 415 -8.42 14.20 -3.79
CA ARG A 415 -9.86 13.88 -3.86
C ARG A 415 -10.13 12.65 -4.72
N PHE A 416 -9.46 12.51 -5.86
CA PHE A 416 -9.56 11.31 -6.70
C PHE A 416 -9.07 10.07 -5.94
N ALA A 417 -7.98 10.18 -5.17
CA ALA A 417 -7.47 9.11 -4.32
C ALA A 417 -8.51 8.65 -3.29
N GLN A 418 -9.08 9.61 -2.55
CA GLN A 418 -10.08 9.35 -1.51
C GLN A 418 -11.32 8.64 -2.07
N ILE A 419 -11.82 9.11 -3.21
CA ILE A 419 -13.01 8.53 -3.86
C ILE A 419 -12.71 7.12 -4.37
N ILE A 420 -11.57 6.93 -5.06
CA ILE A 420 -11.20 5.63 -5.62
C ILE A 420 -10.99 4.60 -4.51
N ASP A 421 -10.23 4.94 -3.47
CA ASP A 421 -9.94 4.00 -2.39
C ASP A 421 -11.18 3.68 -1.55
N THR A 422 -12.04 4.68 -1.27
CA THR A 422 -13.30 4.46 -0.54
C THR A 422 -14.28 3.61 -1.35
N ALA A 423 -14.42 3.88 -2.65
CA ALA A 423 -15.25 3.07 -3.54
C ALA A 423 -14.70 1.65 -3.72
N LEU A 424 -13.37 1.50 -3.81
CA LEU A 424 -12.71 0.20 -3.92
C LEU A 424 -12.91 -0.62 -2.65
N TYR A 425 -12.85 0.02 -1.48
CA TYR A 425 -13.12 -0.62 -0.21
C TYR A 425 -14.55 -1.15 -0.14
N LYS A 426 -15.55 -0.32 -0.46
CA LYS A 426 -16.96 -0.73 -0.47
C LYS A 426 -17.22 -1.82 -1.52
N ALA A 427 -16.58 -1.73 -2.69
CA ALA A 427 -16.65 -2.77 -3.72
C ALA A 427 -16.07 -4.11 -3.23
N TYR A 428 -14.88 -4.12 -2.62
CA TYR A 428 -14.29 -5.35 -2.07
C TYR A 428 -15.10 -5.94 -0.92
N LEU A 429 -15.72 -5.10 -0.10
CA LEU A 429 -16.61 -5.52 0.98
C LEU A 429 -17.88 -6.22 0.46
N ILE A 430 -18.28 -6.02 -0.80
CA ILE A 430 -19.39 -6.73 -1.45
C ILE A 430 -18.91 -7.95 -2.27
N ILE A 431 -17.84 -7.80 -3.05
CA ILE A 431 -17.43 -8.84 -4.02
C ILE A 431 -16.44 -9.83 -3.41
N ARG A 432 -15.38 -9.35 -2.74
CA ARG A 432 -14.25 -10.17 -2.28
C ARG A 432 -13.71 -9.69 -0.92
N PRO A 433 -14.27 -10.18 0.19
CA PRO A 433 -13.84 -9.77 1.52
C PRO A 433 -12.40 -10.16 1.86
N THR A 434 -11.81 -11.16 1.18
CA THR A 434 -10.43 -11.60 1.42
C THR A 434 -9.39 -10.56 0.99
N LEU A 435 -9.67 -9.80 -0.07
CA LEU A 435 -8.78 -8.75 -0.56
C LEU A 435 -8.84 -7.49 0.31
N LEU A 436 -9.87 -7.36 1.15
CA LEU A 436 -10.05 -6.21 2.02
C LEU A 436 -8.92 -6.06 3.04
N SER A 437 -8.50 -7.15 3.69
CA SER A 437 -7.37 -7.11 4.64
C SER A 437 -6.06 -6.73 3.96
N SER A 438 -5.81 -7.24 2.74
CA SER A 438 -4.62 -6.86 1.98
C SER A 438 -4.63 -5.39 1.60
N LEU A 439 -5.80 -4.84 1.30
CA LEU A 439 -5.97 -3.43 1.02
C LEU A 439 -5.65 -2.60 2.25
N CYS A 440 -6.23 -2.90 3.42
CA CYS A 440 -6.01 -2.14 4.67
C CYS A 440 -4.55 -2.05 5.11
N ARG A 441 -3.72 -3.06 4.80
CA ARG A 441 -2.29 -3.07 5.14
C ARG A 441 -1.45 -2.14 4.27
N VAL A 442 -1.92 -1.86 3.07
CA VAL A 442 -1.27 -0.90 2.16
C VAL A 442 -1.74 0.50 2.53
N ALA A 443 -0.85 1.49 2.40
CA ALA A 443 -1.20 2.89 2.61
C ALA A 443 -2.39 3.26 1.69
N ASN A 444 -3.46 3.83 2.24
CA ASN A 444 -4.68 4.16 1.50
C ASN A 444 -5.22 5.54 1.91
N TRP A 445 -5.89 6.21 0.99
CA TRP A 445 -6.56 7.49 1.23
C TRP A 445 -8.05 7.34 1.58
N CYS A 446 -8.49 6.17 2.04
CA CYS A 446 -9.89 5.93 2.38
C CYS A 446 -10.47 6.99 3.34
N GLU A 447 -11.77 7.30 3.24
CA GLU A 447 -12.46 8.06 4.29
C GLU A 447 -12.75 7.15 5.50
N VAL A 448 -12.48 7.61 6.72
CA VAL A 448 -12.67 6.78 7.93
C VAL A 448 -14.14 6.66 8.29
N SER A 449 -14.85 7.78 8.30
CA SER A 449 -16.19 7.87 8.89
C SER A 449 -17.21 6.97 8.20
N GLU A 450 -17.17 6.90 6.86
CA GLU A 450 -18.10 6.03 6.12
C GLU A 450 -17.77 4.54 6.31
N LEU A 451 -16.48 4.20 6.35
CA LEU A 451 -16.04 2.82 6.47
C LEU A 451 -16.19 2.27 7.89
N GLU A 452 -16.02 3.12 8.90
CA GLU A 452 -16.18 2.79 10.31
C GLU A 452 -17.60 2.29 10.59
N GLU A 453 -18.63 2.98 10.06
CA GLU A 453 -20.02 2.55 10.18
C GLU A 453 -20.29 1.21 9.49
N ASP A 454 -19.82 1.06 8.25
CA ASP A 454 -20.05 -0.14 7.45
C ASP A 454 -19.36 -1.38 8.04
N LEU A 455 -18.16 -1.21 8.61
CA LEU A 455 -17.39 -2.29 9.23
C LEU A 455 -17.93 -2.69 10.59
N ARG A 456 -18.35 -1.72 11.43
CA ARG A 456 -19.02 -2.01 12.70
C ARG A 456 -20.32 -2.78 12.47
N LYS A 457 -21.15 -2.35 11.51
CA LYS A 457 -22.39 -3.06 11.14
C LYS A 457 -22.16 -4.53 10.76
N ARG A 458 -21.00 -4.84 10.17
CA ARG A 458 -20.64 -6.20 9.72
C ARG A 458 -19.71 -6.96 10.68
N LYS A 459 -19.43 -6.42 11.87
CA LYS A 459 -18.53 -7.00 12.89
C LYS A 459 -17.12 -7.34 12.36
N LYS A 460 -16.61 -6.55 11.42
CA LYS A 460 -15.27 -6.73 10.83
C LYS A 460 -14.22 -5.88 11.54
N PHE A 461 -13.91 -6.24 12.79
CA PHE A 461 -13.03 -5.46 13.66
C PHE A 461 -11.55 -5.56 13.27
N SER A 462 -11.12 -6.68 12.69
CA SER A 462 -9.73 -6.90 12.28
C SER A 462 -9.30 -5.93 11.16
N GLU A 463 -10.15 -5.76 10.15
CA GLU A 463 -9.89 -4.85 9.03
C GLU A 463 -10.01 -3.38 9.46
N LEU A 464 -10.88 -3.08 10.43
CA LEU A 464 -10.99 -1.74 11.02
C LEU A 464 -9.75 -1.38 11.85
N LYS A 465 -9.19 -2.34 12.60
CA LYS A 465 -7.91 -2.18 13.31
C LYS A 465 -6.78 -1.87 12.34
N ASP A 466 -6.66 -2.64 11.26
CA ASP A 466 -5.63 -2.41 10.23
C ASP A 466 -5.82 -1.03 9.56
N LEU A 467 -7.06 -0.61 9.31
CA LEU A 467 -7.39 0.72 8.76
C LEU A 467 -6.99 1.86 9.70
N TYR A 468 -7.24 1.74 11.01
CA TYR A 468 -6.83 2.74 11.98
C TYR A 468 -5.32 2.83 12.13
N HIS A 469 -4.64 1.69 12.10
CA HIS A 469 -3.19 1.63 12.09
C HIS A 469 -2.61 2.34 10.86
N GLY A 470 -3.15 2.07 9.67
CA GLY A 470 -2.71 2.69 8.42
C GLY A 470 -2.93 4.21 8.35
N LYS A 471 -3.78 4.78 9.22
CA LYS A 471 -4.07 6.22 9.29
C LYS A 471 -3.50 6.91 10.53
N GLY A 472 -2.76 6.19 11.38
CA GLY A 472 -2.19 6.74 12.61
C GLY A 472 -3.21 7.11 13.70
N MET A 473 -4.48 6.70 13.59
CA MET A 473 -5.50 6.99 14.61
C MET A 473 -5.50 5.92 15.71
N HIS A 474 -4.39 5.80 16.42
CA HIS A 474 -4.21 4.71 17.37
C HIS A 474 -5.15 4.77 18.59
N ALA A 475 -5.55 5.98 19.03
CA ALA A 475 -6.51 6.14 20.12
C ALA A 475 -7.85 5.44 19.84
N LYS A 476 -8.44 5.69 18.65
CA LYS A 476 -9.69 5.03 18.23
C LYS A 476 -9.54 3.53 18.05
N ALA A 477 -8.36 3.06 17.62
CA ALA A 477 -8.09 1.64 17.51
C ALA A 477 -8.05 0.95 18.87
N LEU A 478 -7.44 1.58 19.86
CA LEU A 478 -7.35 1.07 21.22
C LEU A 478 -8.70 1.11 21.93
N ASP A 479 -9.51 2.15 21.70
CA ASP A 479 -10.89 2.19 22.18
C ASP A 479 -11.74 1.07 21.58
N LEU A 480 -11.60 0.81 20.27
CA LEU A 480 -12.27 -0.32 19.62
C LEU A 480 -11.81 -1.67 20.19
N LEU A 481 -10.50 -1.83 20.43
CA LEU A 481 -9.98 -3.06 21.03
C LEU A 481 -10.48 -3.26 22.46
N ARG A 482 -10.67 -2.17 23.22
CA ARG A 482 -11.33 -2.21 24.54
C ARG A 482 -12.78 -2.65 24.42
N GLU A 483 -13.55 -2.11 23.47
CA GLU A 483 -14.93 -2.53 23.19
C GLU A 483 -15.01 -4.02 22.81
N VAL A 484 -14.09 -4.50 21.95
CA VAL A 484 -14.04 -5.92 21.56
C VAL A 484 -13.66 -6.81 22.74
N ALA A 485 -12.77 -6.34 23.63
CA ALA A 485 -12.38 -7.08 24.82
C ALA A 485 -13.48 -7.18 25.89
N GLU A 486 -14.47 -6.28 25.89
CA GLU A 486 -15.65 -6.39 26.76
C GLU A 486 -16.58 -7.53 26.35
N ASP A 487 -16.60 -7.88 25.05
CA ASP A 487 -17.46 -8.93 24.48
C ASP A 487 -16.86 -10.35 24.62
N GLU A 488 -15.55 -10.47 24.81
CA GLU A 488 -14.87 -11.76 24.99
C GLU A 488 -14.88 -12.18 26.47
N ASP A 489 -14.71 -13.48 26.79
CA ASP A 489 -14.73 -13.99 28.17
C ASP A 489 -13.32 -14.36 28.68
N ASP A 490 -12.46 -14.91 27.81
CA ASP A 490 -11.12 -15.39 28.14
C ASP A 490 -10.09 -14.26 28.31
N LEU A 491 -9.30 -14.29 29.38
CA LEU A 491 -8.34 -13.23 29.71
C LEU A 491 -7.21 -13.08 28.68
N GLU A 492 -6.77 -14.17 28.06
CA GLU A 492 -5.72 -14.13 27.04
C GLU A 492 -6.23 -13.51 25.74
N ASP A 493 -7.41 -13.92 25.27
CA ASP A 493 -8.01 -13.38 24.04
C ASP A 493 -8.43 -11.91 24.20
N LYS A 494 -8.83 -11.50 25.41
CA LYS A 494 -9.08 -10.08 25.75
C LYS A 494 -7.86 -9.18 25.60
N LEU A 495 -6.73 -9.62 26.13
CA LEU A 495 -5.56 -8.76 26.33
C LEU A 495 -4.55 -8.88 25.19
N ASP A 496 -4.36 -10.06 24.61
CA ASP A 496 -3.35 -10.34 23.59
C ASP A 496 -3.48 -9.48 22.31
N PRO A 497 -4.66 -9.24 21.73
CA PRO A 497 -4.82 -8.34 20.58
C PRO A 497 -4.41 -6.91 20.90
N SER A 498 -4.71 -6.44 22.12
CA SER A 498 -4.34 -5.11 22.61
C SER A 498 -2.84 -5.00 22.88
N ILE A 499 -2.24 -6.02 23.50
CA ILE A 499 -0.80 -6.11 23.76
C ILE A 499 -0.04 -6.12 22.44
N ARG A 500 -0.39 -6.99 21.50
CA ARG A 500 0.25 -7.07 20.17
C ARG A 500 0.12 -5.77 19.38
N TYR A 501 -0.99 -5.05 19.54
CA TYR A 501 -1.15 -3.75 18.90
C TYR A 501 -0.21 -2.73 19.53
N LEU A 502 -0.13 -2.67 20.86
CA LEU A 502 0.77 -1.75 21.58
C LEU A 502 2.26 -2.05 21.35
N GLN A 503 2.64 -3.31 21.23
CA GLN A 503 4.02 -3.71 20.90
C GLN A 503 4.46 -3.23 19.52
N ARG A 504 3.53 -3.04 18.58
CA ARG A 504 3.82 -2.50 17.24
C ARG A 504 3.85 -0.97 17.19
N LEU A 505 3.37 -0.29 18.24
CA LEU A 505 3.33 1.17 18.27
C LEU A 505 4.72 1.75 18.53
N GLY A 506 5.14 2.67 17.66
CA GLY A 506 6.40 3.39 17.76
C GLY A 506 6.51 4.38 18.93
N PRO A 507 7.72 4.93 19.17
CA PRO A 507 7.99 5.89 20.25
C PRO A 507 7.26 7.24 20.11
N ALA A 508 6.68 7.53 18.95
CA ALA A 508 5.89 8.76 18.73
C ALA A 508 4.58 8.78 19.55
N HIS A 509 4.03 7.61 19.91
CA HIS A 509 2.73 7.48 20.56
C HIS A 509 2.82 7.06 22.04
N LEU A 510 3.94 7.35 22.72
CA LEU A 510 4.19 6.96 24.11
C LEU A 510 3.08 7.34 25.09
N ALA A 511 2.49 8.53 24.95
CA ALA A 511 1.39 8.97 25.81
C ALA A 511 0.17 8.05 25.69
N GLN A 512 -0.19 7.64 24.47
CA GLN A 512 -1.31 6.74 24.21
C GLN A 512 -1.01 5.32 24.69
N ILE A 513 0.24 4.86 24.57
CA ILE A 513 0.68 3.58 25.14
C ILE A 513 0.51 3.60 26.66
N PHE A 514 0.92 4.68 27.34
CA PHE A 514 0.77 4.79 28.79
C PHE A 514 -0.69 4.88 29.22
N GLU A 515 -1.55 5.59 28.50
CA GLU A 515 -2.98 5.66 28.83
C GLU A 515 -3.68 4.31 28.67
N SER A 516 -3.41 3.61 27.57
CA SER A 516 -3.98 2.29 27.30
C SER A 516 -3.36 1.18 28.16
N ALA A 517 -2.09 1.27 28.55
CA ALA A 517 -1.50 0.28 29.43
C ALA A 517 -2.16 0.26 30.81
N ARG A 518 -2.73 1.38 31.30
CA ARG A 518 -3.36 1.46 32.63
C ARG A 518 -4.47 0.42 32.82
N TRP A 519 -5.39 0.30 31.86
CA TRP A 519 -6.51 -0.63 31.99
C TRP A 519 -6.05 -2.09 31.91
N ILE A 520 -4.97 -2.37 31.17
CA ILE A 520 -4.36 -3.70 31.09
C ILE A 520 -3.70 -4.04 32.44
N PHE A 521 -2.98 -3.10 33.06
CA PHE A 521 -2.36 -3.28 34.39
C PHE A 521 -3.38 -3.48 35.52
N ASP A 522 -4.55 -2.86 35.43
CA ASP A 522 -5.64 -3.03 36.39
C ASP A 522 -6.27 -4.43 36.29
N THR A 523 -6.22 -5.05 35.09
CA THR A 523 -6.76 -6.39 34.84
C THR A 523 -5.73 -7.47 35.17
N ASP A 524 -4.56 -7.44 34.53
CA ASP A 524 -3.46 -8.38 34.78
C ASP A 524 -2.09 -7.69 34.62
N LYS A 525 -1.30 -7.74 35.70
CA LYS A 525 0.00 -7.10 35.81
C LYS A 525 1.10 -7.82 35.04
N ASP A 526 1.05 -9.15 34.96
CA ASP A 526 2.11 -9.93 34.30
C ASP A 526 1.94 -9.88 32.77
N MET A 527 0.71 -9.96 32.27
CA MET A 527 0.42 -9.78 30.84
C MET A 527 0.70 -8.35 30.37
N ALA A 528 0.34 -7.34 31.17
CA ALA A 528 0.68 -5.95 30.87
C ALA A 528 2.20 -5.70 30.77
N PHE A 529 2.99 -6.45 31.55
CA PHE A 529 4.45 -6.33 31.52
C PHE A 529 5.05 -6.72 30.15
N ASN A 530 4.43 -7.69 29.46
CA ASN A 530 4.88 -8.14 28.14
C ASN A 530 4.82 -7.03 27.07
N ILE A 531 4.03 -5.97 27.28
CA ILE A 531 3.99 -4.81 26.37
C ILE A 531 5.38 -4.18 26.24
N PHE A 532 6.11 -4.05 27.34
CA PHE A 532 7.41 -3.37 27.40
C PHE A 532 8.62 -4.27 27.14
N LEU A 533 8.40 -5.59 27.05
CA LEU A 533 9.44 -6.59 26.76
C LEU A 533 9.58 -6.92 25.27
N SER A 534 8.77 -6.32 24.40
CA SER A 534 8.82 -6.64 22.96
C SER A 534 10.13 -6.20 22.30
N GLU A 535 10.66 -7.05 21.42
CA GLU A 535 11.85 -6.81 20.60
C GLU A 535 11.54 -6.00 19.33
N ASP A 536 10.28 -6.00 18.90
CA ASP A 536 9.85 -5.42 17.61
C ASP A 536 9.99 -3.89 17.57
N VAL A 537 9.79 -3.20 18.70
CA VAL A 537 9.89 -1.74 18.80
C VAL A 537 10.59 -1.35 20.11
N GLU A 538 11.78 -0.75 19.98
CA GLU A 538 12.51 -0.23 21.14
C GLU A 538 11.90 1.08 21.64
N LEU A 539 11.12 0.98 22.72
CA LEU A 539 10.62 2.14 23.45
C LEU A 539 11.74 2.79 24.28
N PRO A 540 11.76 4.12 24.42
CA PRO A 540 12.73 4.80 25.28
C PRO A 540 12.66 4.29 26.72
N TYR A 541 13.80 3.83 27.24
CA TYR A 541 13.87 3.16 28.55
C TYR A 541 13.55 4.09 29.72
N ARG A 542 13.94 5.38 29.66
CA ARG A 542 13.71 6.33 30.78
C ARG A 542 12.22 6.60 31.06
N PRO A 543 11.39 7.02 30.08
CA PRO A 543 9.96 7.26 30.32
C PRO A 543 9.21 5.99 30.75
N VAL A 544 9.59 4.83 30.23
CA VAL A 544 8.98 3.55 30.60
C VAL A 544 9.32 3.20 32.05
N ALA A 545 10.58 3.33 32.47
CA ALA A 545 10.98 3.12 33.86
C ALA A 545 10.25 4.09 34.83
N ASP A 546 10.14 5.37 34.47
CA ASP A 546 9.39 6.37 35.27
C ASP A 546 7.89 6.01 35.38
N TYR A 547 7.32 5.43 34.33
CA TYR A 547 5.92 4.99 34.32
C TYR A 547 5.71 3.73 35.17
N LEU A 548 6.58 2.72 35.01
CA LEU A 548 6.49 1.47 35.78
C LEU A 548 6.73 1.71 37.28
N GLU A 549 7.64 2.60 37.65
CA GLU A 549 7.89 2.95 39.05
C GLU A 549 6.67 3.58 39.74
N LYS A 550 5.86 4.36 39.00
CA LYS A 550 4.61 4.94 39.53
C LYS A 550 3.54 3.89 39.81
N ILE A 551 3.53 2.78 39.08
CA ILE A 551 2.55 1.71 39.24
C ILE A 551 3.01 0.73 40.30
N ASP A 552 4.16 0.09 40.08
CA ASP A 552 4.75 -0.87 41.00
C ASP A 552 6.29 -0.89 40.87
N PRO A 553 7.02 -0.53 41.94
CA PRO A 553 8.48 -0.62 41.98
C PRO A 553 9.02 -2.02 41.63
N LYS A 554 8.28 -3.10 41.91
CA LYS A 554 8.71 -4.47 41.58
C LYS A 554 8.76 -4.74 40.08
N LEU A 555 7.83 -4.17 39.32
CA LEU A 555 7.80 -4.30 37.86
C LEU A 555 8.93 -3.49 37.24
N CYS A 556 9.24 -2.32 37.79
CA CYS A 556 10.40 -1.52 37.38
C CYS A 556 11.71 -2.29 37.60
N ILE A 557 11.85 -3.02 38.71
CA ILE A 557 13.01 -3.89 38.96
C ILE A 557 13.14 -4.98 37.89
N ARG A 558 12.05 -5.71 37.58
CA ARG A 558 12.08 -6.74 36.52
C ARG A 558 12.45 -6.15 35.16
N TYR A 559 11.96 -4.94 34.87
CA TYR A 559 12.26 -4.24 33.61
C TYR A 559 13.73 -3.83 33.51
N LEU A 560 14.28 -3.26 34.58
CA LEU A 560 15.69 -2.89 34.64
C LEU A 560 16.61 -4.13 34.66
N GLU A 561 16.21 -5.22 35.32
CA GLU A 561 16.91 -6.51 35.23
C GLU A 561 16.96 -7.02 33.78
N HIS A 562 15.84 -6.97 33.05
CA HIS A 562 15.81 -7.33 31.62
C HIS A 562 16.71 -6.42 30.77
N ILE A 563 16.67 -5.09 30.97
CA ILE A 563 17.53 -4.15 30.22
C ILE A 563 19.02 -4.42 30.50
N ILE A 564 19.39 -4.68 31.75
CA ILE A 564 20.79 -4.82 32.15
C ILE A 564 21.35 -6.21 31.81
N PHE A 565 20.58 -7.28 32.04
CA PHE A 565 21.06 -8.65 31.85
C PHE A 565 20.81 -9.19 30.44
N GLU A 566 19.69 -8.84 29.79
CA GLU A 566 19.36 -9.35 28.45
C GLU A 566 19.77 -8.38 27.34
N LYS A 567 19.62 -7.06 27.55
CA LYS A 567 20.01 -6.03 26.56
C LYS A 567 21.42 -5.44 26.78
N GLU A 568 22.11 -5.85 27.85
CA GLU A 568 23.49 -5.44 28.20
C GLU A 568 23.75 -3.92 28.19
N ASP A 569 22.78 -3.09 28.58
CA ASP A 569 23.00 -1.64 28.62
C ASP A 569 24.02 -1.25 29.72
N GLN A 570 24.98 -0.41 29.33
CA GLN A 570 26.10 0.06 30.16
C GLN A 570 25.82 1.43 30.79
N SER A 571 24.63 1.99 30.59
CA SER A 571 24.30 3.33 31.05
C SER A 571 24.19 3.42 32.58
N SER A 572 25.06 4.23 33.18
CA SER A 572 25.19 4.35 34.65
C SER A 572 23.88 4.73 35.35
N GLU A 573 22.97 5.42 34.68
CA GLU A 573 21.71 5.87 35.27
C GLU A 573 20.75 4.72 35.58
N PHE A 574 20.65 3.70 34.72
CA PHE A 574 19.78 2.54 34.97
C PHE A 574 20.38 1.63 36.04
N HIS A 575 21.70 1.48 36.05
CA HIS A 575 22.42 0.77 37.11
C HIS A 575 22.21 1.45 38.46
N ASP A 576 22.35 2.78 38.53
CA ASP A 576 22.11 3.55 39.74
C ASP A 576 20.67 3.39 40.23
N ARG A 577 19.69 3.52 39.32
CA ARG A 577 18.27 3.42 39.66
C ARG A 577 17.88 2.02 40.12
N LEU A 578 18.42 0.97 39.51
CA LEU A 578 18.18 -0.40 39.95
C LEU A 578 18.72 -0.62 41.38
N VAL A 579 19.90 -0.10 41.72
CA VAL A 579 20.41 -0.23 43.08
C VAL A 579 19.59 0.60 44.08
N GLU A 580 19.17 1.81 43.72
CA GLU A 580 18.25 2.60 44.54
C GLU A 580 16.94 1.85 44.80
N LEU A 581 16.40 1.15 43.80
CA LEU A 581 15.21 0.32 43.94
C LEU A 581 15.45 -0.92 44.81
N TYR A 582 16.55 -1.65 44.64
CA TYR A 582 16.91 -2.77 45.53
C TYR A 582 17.09 -2.30 46.98
N LEU A 583 17.75 -1.15 47.20
CA LEU A 583 17.95 -0.58 48.52
C LEU A 583 16.63 -0.12 49.13
N SER A 584 15.77 0.54 48.35
CA SER A 584 14.45 0.97 48.84
C SER A 584 13.56 -0.23 49.21
N GLN A 585 13.59 -1.31 48.42
CA GLN A 585 12.82 -2.51 48.67
C GLN A 585 13.34 -3.31 49.85
N THR A 586 14.66 -3.41 50.04
CA THR A 586 15.26 -4.04 51.24
C THR A 586 14.91 -3.27 52.50
N LEU A 587 15.02 -1.94 52.49
CA LEU A 587 14.61 -1.10 53.63
C LEU A 587 13.10 -1.13 53.88
N ALA A 588 12.28 -1.27 52.82
CA ALA A 588 10.84 -1.43 52.96
C ALA A 588 10.48 -2.81 53.55
N ALA A 589 11.14 -3.88 53.11
CA ALA A 589 10.97 -5.24 53.65
C ALA A 589 11.37 -5.30 55.14
N LYS A 590 12.51 -4.69 55.49
CA LYS A 590 12.97 -4.56 56.87
C LYS A 590 11.97 -3.81 57.76
N ARG A 591 11.38 -2.73 57.26
CA ARG A 591 10.33 -1.97 57.97
C ARG A 591 9.03 -2.76 58.14
N ARG A 592 8.72 -3.67 57.22
CA ARG A 592 7.54 -4.55 57.29
C ARG A 592 7.78 -5.81 58.13
N GLY A 593 9.04 -6.17 58.37
CA GLY A 593 9.41 -7.39 59.10
C GLY A 593 9.43 -8.66 58.24
N ASP A 594 9.42 -8.53 56.91
CA ASP A 594 9.47 -9.65 55.97
C ASP A 594 10.93 -10.11 55.77
N GLY A 595 11.43 -10.98 56.66
CA GLY A 595 12.82 -11.43 56.67
C GLY A 595 13.27 -12.14 55.38
N ASP A 596 12.40 -12.97 54.78
CA ASP A 596 12.75 -13.72 53.56
C ASP A 596 12.92 -12.79 52.34
N LEU A 597 12.03 -11.82 52.18
CA LEU A 597 12.12 -10.82 51.11
C LEU A 597 13.30 -9.87 51.34
N GLU A 598 13.59 -9.49 52.59
CA GLU A 598 14.78 -8.72 52.93
C GLU A 598 16.05 -9.46 52.51
N HIS A 599 16.20 -10.73 52.92
CA HIS A 599 17.38 -11.53 52.57
C HIS A 599 17.54 -11.75 51.07
N HIS A 600 16.44 -12.04 50.36
CA HIS A 600 16.46 -12.24 48.91
C HIS A 600 16.89 -10.97 48.16
N MET A 601 16.24 -9.84 48.46
CA MET A 601 16.57 -8.57 47.81
C MET A 601 17.95 -8.06 48.20
N TYR A 602 18.39 -8.31 49.44
CA TYR A 602 19.72 -7.94 49.91
C TYR A 602 20.81 -8.78 49.24
N SER A 603 20.56 -10.08 49.05
CA SER A 603 21.49 -10.95 48.31
C SER A 603 21.62 -10.52 46.85
N LYS A 604 20.51 -10.15 46.19
CA LYS A 604 20.52 -9.55 44.85
C LYS A 604 21.32 -8.25 44.80
N LEU A 605 21.13 -7.36 45.79
CA LEU A 605 21.89 -6.11 45.90
C LEU A 605 23.39 -6.39 46.02
N LEU A 606 23.80 -7.33 46.89
CA LEU A 606 25.21 -7.68 47.06
C LEU A 606 25.81 -8.24 45.77
N GLN A 607 25.11 -9.15 45.10
CA GLN A 607 25.55 -9.72 43.82
C GLN A 607 25.68 -8.62 42.75
N PHE A 608 24.74 -7.68 42.69
CA PHE A 608 24.77 -6.57 41.74
C PHE A 608 25.94 -5.62 42.02
N VAL A 609 26.17 -5.25 43.29
CA VAL A 609 27.26 -4.36 43.71
C VAL A 609 28.63 -5.00 43.50
N ASP A 610 28.74 -6.33 43.61
CA ASP A 610 29.98 -7.06 43.35
C ASP A 610 30.26 -7.25 41.85
N SER A 611 29.23 -7.47 41.03
CA SER A 611 29.39 -7.77 39.60
C SER A 611 29.49 -6.52 38.71
N ASN A 612 28.71 -5.47 38.97
CA ASN A 612 28.57 -4.36 38.03
C ASN A 612 29.61 -3.27 38.22
N GLN A 613 30.18 -2.76 37.12
CA GLN A 613 31.20 -1.70 37.16
C GLN A 613 30.69 -0.30 36.81
N PHE A 614 29.43 -0.20 36.41
CA PHE A 614 28.90 0.98 35.74
C PHE A 614 28.02 1.87 36.63
N PHE A 615 27.94 1.61 37.95
CA PHE A 615 27.19 2.46 38.89
C PHE A 615 28.06 3.53 39.56
N THR A 616 27.46 4.67 39.92
CA THR A 616 28.12 5.74 40.67
C THR A 616 28.22 5.40 42.16
N ILE A 617 29.43 5.01 42.56
CA ILE A 617 29.72 4.54 43.94
C ILE A 617 29.46 5.64 44.98
N ASP A 618 29.78 6.90 44.66
CA ASP A 618 29.66 8.03 45.60
C ASP A 618 28.20 8.36 45.97
N ARG A 619 27.29 8.31 44.97
CA ARG A 619 25.86 8.57 45.18
C ARG A 619 25.24 7.50 46.06
N LEU A 620 25.55 6.24 45.74
CA LEU A 620 25.06 5.08 46.47
C LEU A 620 25.60 5.09 47.92
N TYR A 621 26.89 5.38 48.11
CA TYR A 621 27.48 5.52 49.45
C TYR A 621 26.80 6.63 50.28
N GLY A 622 26.37 7.73 49.65
CA GLY A 622 25.60 8.79 50.30
C GLY A 622 24.18 8.40 50.70
N LEU A 623 23.54 7.49 49.95
CA LEU A 623 22.20 6.97 50.28
C LEU A 623 22.20 5.93 51.39
N LEU A 624 23.31 5.21 51.61
CA LEU A 624 23.40 4.27 52.72
C LEU A 624 23.46 5.02 54.05
N SER A 625 22.44 4.82 54.89
CA SER A 625 22.49 5.24 56.29
C SER A 625 23.68 4.59 57.00
N PRO A 626 24.38 5.31 57.90
CA PRO A 626 25.53 4.78 58.62
C PRO A 626 25.18 3.63 59.58
N THR A 627 23.90 3.37 59.80
CA THR A 627 23.36 2.44 60.80
C THR A 627 22.98 1.07 60.26
N ASP A 628 22.83 0.89 58.95
CA ASP A 628 22.26 -0.33 58.38
C ASP A 628 23.03 -0.80 57.12
N LEU A 629 23.12 -2.13 56.94
CA LEU A 629 23.76 -2.81 55.78
C LEU A 629 25.30 -2.65 55.69
N TYR A 630 26.00 -3.05 56.76
CA TYR A 630 27.47 -2.93 56.87
C TYR A 630 28.26 -3.68 55.78
N GLU A 631 27.74 -4.79 55.27
CA GLU A 631 28.45 -5.61 54.26
C GLU A 631 28.42 -4.94 52.87
N ALA A 632 27.27 -4.45 52.43
CA ALA A 632 27.18 -3.63 51.22
C ALA A 632 28.10 -2.40 51.30
N ARG A 633 28.14 -1.74 52.47
CA ARG A 633 29.04 -0.61 52.72
C ARG A 633 30.52 -0.99 52.64
N ALA A 634 30.90 -2.13 53.20
CA ALA A 634 32.28 -2.60 53.16
C ALA A 634 32.75 -2.87 51.72
N ILE A 635 31.89 -3.47 50.89
CA ILE A 635 32.17 -3.68 49.47
C ILE A 635 32.38 -2.34 48.73
N LEU A 636 31.49 -1.37 48.95
CA LEU A 636 31.59 -0.04 48.32
C LEU A 636 32.87 0.70 48.73
N LEU A 637 33.22 0.69 50.02
CA LEU A 637 34.48 1.26 50.50
C LEU A 637 35.69 0.58 49.89
N GLY A 638 35.61 -0.73 49.65
CA GLY A 638 36.63 -1.46 48.94
C GLY A 638 36.83 -1.00 47.51
N ARG A 639 35.74 -0.67 46.80
CA ARG A 639 35.80 -0.14 45.44
C ARG A 639 36.26 1.31 45.37
N LEU A 640 36.00 2.09 46.42
CA LEU A 640 36.57 3.44 46.60
C LEU A 640 38.08 3.41 46.97
N GLY A 641 38.69 2.24 47.11
CA GLY A 641 40.09 2.07 47.50
C GLY A 641 40.35 2.29 48.99
N ARG A 642 39.31 2.48 49.81
CA ARG A 642 39.41 2.64 51.26
C ARG A 642 39.34 1.28 51.95
N HIS A 643 40.34 0.43 51.67
CA HIS A 643 40.36 -0.95 52.15
C HIS A 643 40.45 -1.05 53.69
N ASP A 644 41.14 -0.13 54.35
CA ASP A 644 41.28 -0.10 55.82
C ASP A 644 39.90 0.00 56.49
N GLN A 645 39.06 0.94 56.04
CA GLN A 645 37.71 1.16 56.58
C GLN A 645 36.76 -0.01 56.25
N ALA A 646 36.91 -0.62 55.07
CA ALA A 646 36.15 -1.80 54.68
C ALA A 646 36.46 -3.00 55.60
N LEU A 647 37.75 -3.24 55.90
CA LEU A 647 38.18 -4.30 56.79
C LEU A 647 37.76 -4.03 58.25
N GLU A 648 37.81 -2.78 58.72
CA GLU A 648 37.28 -2.41 60.04
C GLU A 648 35.79 -2.72 60.19
N LEU A 649 35.00 -2.53 59.13
CA LEU A 649 33.58 -2.91 59.12
C LEU A 649 33.38 -4.44 59.22
N TYR A 650 34.14 -5.22 58.45
CA TYR A 650 34.09 -6.68 58.54
C TYR A 650 34.51 -7.20 59.92
N VAL A 651 35.57 -6.64 60.49
CA VAL A 651 36.18 -7.12 61.75
C VAL A 651 35.44 -6.65 62.99
N TYR A 652 35.04 -5.36 63.07
CA TYR A 652 34.46 -4.81 64.30
C TYR A 652 32.93 -4.81 64.33
N ARG A 653 32.26 -4.72 63.17
CA ARG A 653 30.79 -4.62 63.11
C ARG A 653 30.13 -5.92 62.70
N LEU A 654 30.66 -6.59 61.68
CA LEU A 654 30.13 -7.87 61.19
C LEU A 654 30.68 -9.07 61.97
N ASN A 655 31.86 -8.95 62.60
CA ASN A 655 32.60 -10.05 63.26
C ASN A 655 32.80 -11.28 62.34
N ASP A 656 32.81 -11.08 61.02
CA ASP A 656 32.95 -12.15 60.03
C ASP A 656 34.37 -12.15 59.46
N TYR A 657 35.24 -12.94 60.10
CA TYR A 657 36.65 -13.03 59.75
C TYR A 657 36.89 -13.78 58.44
N LEU A 658 36.01 -14.71 58.08
CA LEU A 658 36.13 -15.49 56.85
C LEU A 658 35.84 -14.61 55.63
N LYS A 659 34.77 -13.80 55.68
CA LYS A 659 34.50 -12.81 54.62
C LYS A 659 35.58 -11.75 54.51
N ALA A 660 36.20 -11.34 55.62
CA ALA A 660 37.36 -10.44 55.59
C ALA A 660 38.55 -11.07 54.83
N GLU A 661 38.84 -12.35 55.06
CA GLU A 661 39.86 -13.10 54.31
C GLU A 661 39.51 -13.22 52.82
N GLU A 662 38.26 -13.53 52.49
CA GLU A 662 37.77 -13.62 51.10
C GLU A 662 37.88 -12.29 50.36
N TYR A 663 37.52 -11.20 51.02
CA TYR A 663 37.71 -9.86 50.50
C TYR A 663 39.20 -9.57 50.26
N CYS A 664 40.09 -9.91 51.20
CA CYS A 664 41.54 -9.76 51.00
C CYS A 664 42.04 -10.58 49.80
N LYS A 665 41.55 -11.81 49.62
CA LYS A 665 41.89 -12.65 48.46
C LYS A 665 41.44 -12.02 47.13
N ARG A 666 40.27 -11.39 47.10
CA ARG A 666 39.73 -10.70 45.91
C ARG A 666 40.55 -9.48 45.51
N VAL A 667 40.99 -8.67 46.48
CA VAL A 667 41.67 -7.40 46.21
C VAL A 667 43.19 -7.58 46.06
N TYR A 668 43.76 -8.68 46.59
CA TYR A 668 45.19 -8.96 46.49
C TYR A 668 45.64 -9.13 45.04
N GLN A 669 46.48 -8.21 44.57
CA GLN A 669 47.16 -8.28 43.29
C GLN A 669 48.68 -8.20 43.54
N SER A 670 49.45 -9.03 42.84
CA SER A 670 50.91 -9.09 43.02
C SER A 670 51.58 -7.88 42.34
N GLY A 671 52.28 -7.04 43.11
CA GLY A 671 53.07 -5.91 42.60
C GLY A 671 52.38 -4.54 42.63
N THR A 672 51.17 -4.46 43.18
CA THR A 672 50.40 -3.21 43.40
C THR A 672 50.44 -2.80 44.88
N PRO A 673 50.07 -1.56 45.26
CA PRO A 673 49.95 -1.16 46.67
C PRO A 673 48.95 -2.01 47.47
N THR A 674 48.10 -2.79 46.79
CA THR A 674 47.17 -3.76 47.38
C THR A 674 47.84 -5.07 47.83
N SER A 675 49.14 -5.26 47.60
CA SER A 675 49.89 -6.41 48.14
C SER A 675 49.95 -6.39 49.67
N GLY A 676 49.88 -5.19 50.27
CA GLY A 676 49.87 -5.00 51.72
C GLY A 676 48.54 -5.26 52.41
N ILE A 677 47.46 -5.64 51.70
CA ILE A 677 46.12 -5.75 52.31
C ILE A 677 46.06 -6.80 53.42
N PHE A 678 46.74 -7.94 53.25
CA PHE A 678 46.83 -8.95 54.32
C PHE A 678 47.58 -8.42 55.55
N LEU A 679 48.59 -7.55 55.36
CA LEU A 679 49.28 -6.86 56.45
C LEU A 679 48.38 -5.80 57.10
N THR A 680 47.55 -5.10 56.33
CA THR A 680 46.52 -4.19 56.85
C THR A 680 45.51 -4.95 57.72
N LEU A 681 44.98 -6.09 57.25
CA LEU A 681 44.07 -6.91 58.03
C LEU A 681 44.74 -7.42 59.32
N LEU A 682 45.98 -7.89 59.22
CA LEU A 682 46.76 -8.30 60.38
C LEU A 682 46.98 -7.15 61.37
N ARG A 683 47.24 -5.94 60.88
CA ARG A 683 47.38 -4.72 61.70
C ARG A 683 46.08 -4.40 62.41
N ILE A 684 44.92 -4.53 61.75
CA ILE A 684 43.60 -4.30 62.35
C ILE A 684 43.31 -5.33 63.48
N TYR A 685 43.74 -6.58 63.32
CA TYR A 685 43.61 -7.59 64.37
C TYR A 685 44.54 -7.37 65.57
N LEU A 686 45.80 -7.02 65.32
CA LEU A 686 46.85 -6.95 66.36
C LEU A 686 46.97 -5.56 67.02
N ARG A 687 46.54 -4.49 66.34
CA ARG A 687 46.52 -3.11 66.86
C ARG A 687 45.13 -2.51 66.64
N PRO A 688 44.16 -2.82 67.51
CA PRO A 688 42.82 -2.31 67.31
C PRO A 688 42.76 -0.80 67.50
N THR A 689 42.20 -0.10 66.51
CA THR A 689 41.95 1.35 66.56
C THR A 689 40.72 1.69 67.41
N SER A 690 39.79 0.73 67.57
CA SER A 690 38.57 0.87 68.35
C SER A 690 38.70 0.25 69.75
N GLN A 691 38.37 1.00 70.79
CA GLN A 691 38.40 0.57 72.20
C GLN A 691 37.30 -0.44 72.57
N SER A 692 36.44 -0.84 71.62
CA SER A 692 35.22 -1.60 71.87
C SER A 692 35.35 -3.13 71.78
N VAL A 693 36.53 -3.69 71.46
CA VAL A 693 36.68 -5.13 71.16
C VAL A 693 37.74 -5.80 72.04
N ASP A 694 37.39 -6.97 72.58
CA ASP A 694 38.30 -7.83 73.33
C ASP A 694 39.45 -8.31 72.42
N THR A 695 40.66 -7.79 72.65
CA THR A 695 41.90 -8.16 71.93
C THR A 695 42.19 -9.66 71.96
N SER A 696 41.74 -10.36 73.00
CA SER A 696 41.91 -11.81 73.16
C SER A 696 41.17 -12.64 72.11
N LYS A 697 40.04 -12.14 71.59
CA LYS A 697 39.24 -12.83 70.57
C LYS A 697 39.79 -12.65 69.16
N LEU A 698 40.56 -11.58 68.90
CA LEU A 698 41.14 -11.25 67.60
C LEU A 698 42.50 -11.92 67.36
N LEU A 699 43.17 -12.39 68.41
CA LEU A 699 44.48 -13.02 68.33
C LEU A 699 44.44 -14.39 67.64
N GLN A 700 43.40 -15.20 67.87
CA GLN A 700 43.25 -16.49 67.21
C GLN A 700 43.02 -16.35 65.68
N PRO A 701 42.09 -15.50 65.20
CA PRO A 701 41.96 -15.20 63.78
C PRO A 701 43.24 -14.67 63.13
N ALA A 702 44.03 -13.84 63.84
CA ALA A 702 45.30 -13.32 63.32
C ALA A 702 46.34 -14.45 63.09
N LEU A 703 46.43 -15.41 64.01
CA LEU A 703 47.32 -16.56 63.87
C LEU A 703 46.86 -17.51 62.75
N ASP A 704 45.54 -17.74 62.63
CA ASP A 704 44.96 -18.53 61.55
C ASP A 704 45.24 -17.91 60.17
N LEU A 705 45.15 -16.58 60.07
CA LEU A 705 45.48 -15.85 58.83
C LEU A 705 46.95 -16.00 58.46
N ILE A 706 47.87 -15.85 59.42
CA ILE A 706 49.32 -16.05 59.21
C ILE A 706 49.61 -17.47 58.72
N ARG A 707 48.96 -18.46 59.32
CA ARG A 707 49.12 -19.87 58.97
C ARG A 707 48.65 -20.16 57.55
N ARG A 708 47.48 -19.65 57.14
CA ARG A 708 46.88 -19.92 55.82
C ARG A 708 47.51 -19.10 54.68
N HIS A 709 47.97 -17.89 54.97
CA HIS A 709 48.41 -16.93 53.95
C HIS A 709 49.88 -16.52 54.04
N SER A 710 50.72 -17.36 54.65
CA SER A 710 52.17 -17.14 54.82
C SER A 710 52.91 -16.59 53.58
N PRO A 711 52.78 -17.13 52.36
CA PRO A 711 53.58 -16.67 51.22
C PRO A 711 53.16 -15.29 50.67
N ARG A 712 52.02 -14.75 51.12
CA ARG A 712 51.49 -13.46 50.67
C ARG A 712 51.80 -12.31 51.62
N LEU A 713 52.39 -12.62 52.78
CA LEU A 713 52.75 -11.69 53.83
C LEU A 713 54.23 -11.36 53.75
N ASP A 714 54.60 -10.10 54.02
CA ASP A 714 56.01 -9.79 54.22
C ASP A 714 56.49 -10.38 55.55
N SER A 715 57.53 -11.21 55.45
CA SER A 715 58.16 -11.91 56.56
C SER A 715 58.67 -10.97 57.65
N VAL A 716 59.21 -9.81 57.27
CA VAL A 716 59.86 -8.89 58.22
C VAL A 716 58.82 -8.05 58.96
N GLU A 717 57.90 -7.41 58.23
CA GLU A 717 56.85 -6.60 58.84
C GLU A 717 55.88 -7.43 59.72
N THR A 718 55.54 -8.65 59.29
CA THR A 718 54.65 -9.55 60.06
C THR A 718 55.23 -9.88 61.43
N LEU A 719 56.53 -10.17 61.52
CA LEU A 719 57.20 -10.48 62.79
C LEU A 719 57.27 -9.27 63.73
N GLN A 720 57.37 -8.05 63.20
CA GLN A 720 57.37 -6.82 63.99
C GLN A 720 55.99 -6.47 64.56
N LEU A 721 54.92 -6.94 63.91
CA LEU A 721 53.53 -6.69 64.34
C LEU A 721 53.05 -7.67 65.42
N LEU A 722 53.71 -8.82 65.59
CA LEU A 722 53.32 -9.84 66.56
C LEU A 722 53.56 -9.39 68.02
N PRO A 723 52.59 -9.61 68.94
CA PRO A 723 52.80 -9.40 70.36
C PRO A 723 53.89 -10.34 70.92
N PRO A 724 54.66 -9.91 71.94
CA PRO A 724 55.74 -10.71 72.53
C PRO A 724 55.25 -11.99 73.26
N LEU A 725 53.94 -12.18 73.39
CA LEU A 725 53.30 -13.32 74.05
C LEU A 725 53.04 -14.51 73.12
N VAL A 726 53.24 -14.35 71.80
CA VAL A 726 53.00 -15.42 70.82
C VAL A 726 54.20 -16.37 70.81
N THR A 727 53.94 -17.68 70.91
CA THR A 727 55.03 -18.67 70.93
C THR A 727 55.54 -18.94 69.51
N ALA A 728 56.82 -19.31 69.38
CA ALA A 728 57.38 -19.72 68.09
C ALA A 728 56.70 -20.98 67.50
N TYR A 729 56.03 -21.77 68.35
CA TYR A 729 55.27 -22.94 67.90
C TYR A 729 54.02 -22.53 67.10
N ASP A 730 53.33 -21.47 67.52
CA ASP A 730 52.09 -20.99 66.90
C ASP A 730 52.32 -20.43 65.48
N VAL A 731 53.55 -19.99 65.18
CA VAL A 731 53.95 -19.39 63.89
C VAL A 731 54.92 -20.29 63.11
N LYS A 732 55.05 -21.57 63.50
CA LYS A 732 56.04 -22.51 62.93
C LYS A 732 55.93 -22.66 61.41
N GLU A 733 54.72 -22.86 60.87
CA GLU A 733 54.52 -23.07 59.43
C GLU A 733 54.96 -21.84 58.63
N PHE A 734 54.63 -20.65 59.12
CA PHE A 734 55.06 -19.38 58.52
C PHE A 734 56.58 -19.19 58.53
N LEU A 735 57.25 -19.50 59.65
CA LEU A 735 58.70 -19.39 59.76
C LEU A 735 59.42 -20.35 58.80
N ILE A 736 58.89 -21.56 58.61
CA ILE A 736 59.46 -22.54 57.69
C ILE A 736 59.34 -22.04 56.24
N ASP A 737 58.18 -21.49 55.86
CA ASP A 737 57.95 -21.02 54.50
C ASP A 737 58.77 -19.75 54.19
N ALA A 738 58.81 -18.78 55.10
CA ALA A 738 59.62 -17.57 54.95
C ALA A 738 61.11 -17.87 54.73
N LEU A 739 61.66 -18.90 55.39
CA LEU A 739 63.05 -19.30 55.24
C LEU A 739 63.33 -20.10 53.95
N ARG A 740 62.32 -20.75 53.34
CA ARG A 740 62.48 -21.60 52.15
C ARG A 740 62.47 -20.83 50.83
N VAL A 741 61.63 -19.81 50.72
CA VAL A 741 61.46 -18.99 49.50
C VAL A 741 62.80 -18.48 48.92
N PRO A 742 63.71 -17.85 49.70
CA PRO A 742 64.97 -17.32 49.14
C PRO A 742 65.94 -18.40 48.62
N VAL A 743 65.86 -19.63 49.13
CA VAL A 743 66.79 -20.71 48.76
C VAL A 743 66.39 -21.37 47.43
N PHE A 744 65.09 -21.42 47.11
CA PHE A 744 64.59 -22.07 45.90
C PHE A 744 64.87 -21.25 44.63
N ASP A 745 64.61 -19.94 44.67
CA ASP A 745 64.73 -19.06 43.49
C ASP A 745 66.16 -18.98 42.95
N THR A 746 67.16 -18.93 43.84
CA THR A 746 68.57 -18.89 43.45
C THR A 746 69.01 -20.16 42.70
N ARG A 747 68.53 -21.34 43.12
CA ARG A 747 68.85 -22.61 42.47
C ARG A 747 68.16 -22.76 41.11
N VAL A 748 66.92 -22.28 40.97
CA VAL A 748 66.21 -22.34 39.69
C VAL A 748 66.82 -21.38 38.66
N ILE A 749 67.08 -20.13 39.06
CA ILE A 749 67.70 -19.12 38.19
C ILE A 749 69.07 -19.57 37.69
N THR A 750 69.88 -20.19 38.54
CA THR A 750 71.20 -20.71 38.16
C THR A 750 71.10 -21.85 37.14
N GLN A 751 70.15 -22.78 37.30
CA GLN A 751 69.96 -23.88 36.34
C GLN A 751 69.39 -23.40 34.99
N ILE A 752 68.46 -22.45 34.98
CA ILE A 752 67.91 -21.85 33.76
C ILE A 752 69.03 -21.13 32.98
N SER A 753 69.85 -20.34 33.69
CA SER A 753 70.98 -19.63 33.10
C SER A 753 71.99 -20.61 32.49
N LYS A 754 72.27 -21.72 33.18
CA LYS A 754 73.11 -22.80 32.66
C LYS A 754 72.53 -23.43 31.39
N ALA A 755 71.25 -23.81 31.39
CA ALA A 755 70.60 -24.40 30.23
C ALA A 755 70.60 -23.46 29.00
N ARG A 756 70.43 -22.16 29.23
CA ARG A 756 70.51 -21.14 28.17
C ARG A 756 71.93 -21.04 27.61
N ASN A 757 72.95 -21.07 28.46
CA ASN A 757 74.34 -21.10 28.02
C ASN A 757 74.64 -22.35 27.17
N ASP A 758 74.17 -23.52 27.59
CA ASP A 758 74.35 -24.78 26.85
C ASP A 758 73.61 -24.77 25.50
N HIS A 759 72.44 -24.13 25.42
CA HIS A 759 71.72 -23.95 24.16
C HIS A 759 72.49 -23.03 23.19
N LEU A 760 73.00 -21.91 23.69
CA LEU A 760 73.80 -20.98 22.90
C LEU A 760 75.10 -21.63 22.42
N ALA A 761 75.77 -22.40 23.28
CA ALA A 761 76.97 -23.16 22.92
C ALA A 761 76.69 -24.15 21.77
N ARG A 762 75.59 -24.91 21.84
CA ARG A 762 75.18 -25.81 20.74
C ARG A 762 74.90 -25.07 19.43
N LYS A 763 74.23 -23.93 19.49
CA LYS A 763 73.96 -23.10 18.31
C LYS A 763 75.24 -22.57 17.68
N LEU A 764 76.20 -22.16 18.51
CA LEU A 764 77.53 -21.71 18.08
C LEU A 764 78.27 -22.83 17.34
N VAL A 765 78.30 -24.05 17.90
CA VAL A 765 78.88 -25.24 17.23
C VAL A 765 78.18 -25.49 15.88
N GLY A 766 76.84 -25.44 15.86
CA GLY A 766 76.07 -25.58 14.61
C GLY A 766 76.41 -24.54 13.55
N LEU A 767 76.74 -23.30 13.94
CA LEU A 767 77.20 -22.27 13.01
C LEU A 767 78.65 -22.49 12.56
N GLN A 768 79.56 -22.88 13.46
CA GLN A 768 80.98 -23.13 13.15
C GLN A 768 81.18 -24.35 12.23
N THR A 769 80.31 -25.36 12.30
CA THR A 769 80.36 -26.51 11.40
C THR A 769 79.95 -26.20 9.95
N ARG A 770 79.32 -25.04 9.69
CA ARG A 770 78.92 -24.62 8.33
C ARG A 770 80.17 -24.29 7.52
N ARG A 771 80.56 -25.20 6.63
CA ARG A 771 81.65 -25.01 5.66
C ARG A 771 81.20 -25.50 4.29
N VAL A 772 81.75 -24.88 3.25
CA VAL A 772 81.48 -25.26 1.86
C VAL A 772 82.79 -25.65 1.19
N LYS A 773 82.87 -26.90 0.73
CA LYS A 773 84.04 -27.40 -0.02
C LYS A 773 83.86 -27.10 -1.51
N VAL A 774 84.82 -26.39 -2.11
CA VAL A 774 84.87 -26.16 -3.57
C VAL A 774 85.87 -27.15 -4.15
N THR A 775 85.43 -27.96 -5.11
CA THR A 775 86.27 -28.91 -5.86
C THR A 775 86.45 -28.41 -7.30
N ASP A 776 87.48 -28.89 -7.99
CA ASP A 776 87.81 -28.47 -9.37
C ASP A 776 86.71 -28.83 -10.39
N THR A 777 85.84 -29.77 -10.03
CA THR A 777 84.67 -30.18 -10.81
C THR A 777 83.42 -29.34 -10.56
N ARG A 778 83.45 -28.41 -9.58
CA ARG A 778 82.26 -27.66 -9.17
C ARG A 778 81.92 -26.57 -10.19
N ILE A 779 80.66 -26.56 -10.61
CA ILE A 779 80.12 -25.67 -11.65
C ILE A 779 79.24 -24.61 -11.00
N CYS A 780 79.27 -23.38 -11.52
CA CYS A 780 78.35 -22.33 -11.10
C CYS A 780 76.92 -22.63 -11.62
N PRO A 781 75.89 -22.65 -10.75
CA PRO A 781 74.52 -22.97 -11.14
C PRO A 781 73.84 -21.90 -12.02
N GLN A 782 74.43 -20.71 -12.14
CA GLN A 782 73.86 -19.61 -12.94
C GLN A 782 74.44 -19.53 -14.35
N CYS A 783 75.76 -19.65 -14.51
CA CYS A 783 76.43 -19.53 -15.83
C CYS A 783 76.90 -20.87 -16.38
N HIS A 784 76.75 -21.96 -15.62
CA HIS A 784 77.17 -23.33 -15.97
C HIS A 784 78.67 -23.48 -16.33
N LYS A 785 79.51 -22.49 -15.96
CA LYS A 785 80.98 -22.57 -16.10
C LYS A 785 81.62 -23.13 -14.82
N ARG A 786 82.78 -23.78 -14.96
CA ARG A 786 83.58 -24.26 -13.81
C ARG A 786 84.03 -23.08 -12.95
N ILE A 787 84.00 -23.27 -11.63
CA ILE A 787 84.35 -22.22 -10.67
C ILE A 787 85.87 -22.02 -10.59
N GLY A 788 86.65 -23.11 -10.51
CA GLY A 788 88.11 -23.06 -10.46
C GLY A 788 88.62 -22.08 -9.38
N ASN A 789 89.65 -21.28 -9.72
CA ASN A 789 90.29 -20.31 -8.82
C ASN A 789 89.65 -18.90 -8.87
N SER A 790 88.43 -18.77 -9.40
CA SER A 790 87.77 -17.47 -9.51
C SER A 790 87.22 -16.97 -8.17
N VAL A 791 86.95 -15.66 -8.07
CA VAL A 791 86.29 -15.08 -6.88
C VAL A 791 84.88 -15.65 -6.76
N ILE A 792 84.59 -16.26 -5.62
CA ILE A 792 83.34 -16.95 -5.34
C ILE A 792 82.41 -16.15 -4.42
N ALA A 793 81.11 -16.39 -4.55
CA ALA A 793 80.09 -15.98 -3.61
C ALA A 793 79.33 -17.22 -3.11
N VAL A 794 79.19 -17.36 -1.79
CA VAL A 794 78.47 -18.46 -1.13
C VAL A 794 77.10 -17.98 -0.68
N HIS A 795 76.06 -18.72 -1.06
CA HIS A 795 74.67 -18.39 -0.74
C HIS A 795 74.12 -19.26 0.39
N SER A 796 73.45 -18.63 1.35
CA SER A 796 72.73 -19.28 2.46
C SER A 796 71.31 -19.66 2.03
N PRO A 797 70.76 -20.84 2.40
CA PRO A 797 71.18 -21.76 3.46
C PRO A 797 71.90 -23.03 2.98
N HIS A 798 71.84 -23.40 1.70
CA HIS A 798 72.39 -24.67 1.19
C HIS A 798 73.90 -24.62 0.87
N GLY A 799 74.56 -23.46 0.99
CA GLY A 799 75.99 -23.33 0.71
C GLY A 799 76.31 -23.47 -0.78
N GLU A 800 75.42 -22.98 -1.64
CA GLU A 800 75.63 -22.96 -3.08
C GLU A 800 76.68 -21.91 -3.45
N VAL A 801 77.55 -22.25 -4.39
CA VAL A 801 78.69 -21.41 -4.76
C VAL A 801 78.50 -20.91 -6.18
N THR A 802 78.63 -19.60 -6.36
CA THR A 802 78.52 -18.92 -7.65
C THR A 802 79.76 -18.09 -7.91
N HIS A 803 80.04 -17.77 -9.17
CA HIS A 803 80.98 -16.70 -9.50
C HIS A 803 80.50 -15.38 -8.91
N TYR A 804 81.42 -14.49 -8.52
CA TYR A 804 81.07 -13.18 -7.95
C TYR A 804 80.07 -12.40 -8.82
N ASN A 805 80.29 -12.35 -10.14
CA ASN A 805 79.40 -11.66 -11.08
C ASN A 805 78.02 -12.33 -11.24
N CYS A 806 77.90 -13.61 -10.87
CA CYS A 806 76.65 -14.34 -10.89
C CYS A 806 75.87 -14.25 -9.57
N ARG A 807 76.40 -13.56 -8.55
CA ARG A 807 75.81 -13.48 -7.20
C ARG A 807 74.41 -12.88 -7.22
N GLU A 808 74.26 -11.67 -7.76
CA GLU A 808 72.98 -10.96 -7.79
C GLU A 808 71.92 -11.66 -8.62
N PRO A 809 72.18 -12.11 -9.87
CA PRO A 809 71.16 -12.79 -10.66
C PRO A 809 70.77 -14.13 -10.06
N PHE A 810 71.70 -14.85 -9.42
CA PHE A 810 71.36 -16.09 -8.71
C PHE A 810 70.57 -15.84 -7.42
N ALA A 811 70.90 -14.79 -6.66
CA ALA A 811 70.14 -14.42 -5.45
C ALA A 811 68.70 -14.01 -5.78
N ARG A 812 68.48 -13.30 -6.91
CA ARG A 812 67.13 -13.01 -7.41
C ARG A 812 66.38 -14.28 -7.79
N LYS A 813 67.01 -15.17 -8.55
CA LYS A 813 66.43 -16.49 -8.92
C LYS A 813 66.06 -17.31 -7.68
N LEU A 814 66.92 -17.35 -6.66
CA LEU A 814 66.64 -18.03 -5.38
C LEU A 814 65.46 -17.41 -4.64
N ALA A 815 65.34 -16.08 -4.63
CA ALA A 815 64.23 -15.38 -4.00
C ALA A 815 62.90 -15.63 -4.75
N GLU A 816 62.93 -15.67 -6.08
CA GLU A 816 61.79 -16.03 -6.92
C GLU A 816 61.34 -17.47 -6.68
N THR A 817 62.26 -18.43 -6.54
CA THR A 817 61.92 -19.83 -6.23
C THR A 817 61.44 -20.07 -4.78
N ARG A 818 61.60 -19.10 -3.88
CA ARG A 818 61.13 -19.19 -2.48
C ARG A 818 59.76 -18.54 -2.25
N ARG A 819 59.31 -17.70 -3.18
CA ARG A 819 57.91 -17.28 -3.26
C ARG A 819 57.11 -18.39 -3.93
#